data_AF-A0A817LJE1-F1
#
_entry.id   AF-A0A817LJE1-F1
#
_cell.length_a   1.000
_cell.length_b   1.000
_cell.length_c   1.000
_cell.angle_alpha   90.00
_cell.angle_beta   90.00
_cell.angle_gamma   90.00
#
_symmetry.space_group_name_H-M   'P 1'
#
loop_
_entity.id
_entity.type
_entity.pdbx_description
1 polymer ?
#
loop_
_entity_poly.entity_id
_entity_poly.type
_entity_poly.pdbx_seq_one_letter_code
_entity_poly.pdbx_strand_id
1 'polypeptide(L)'
;MLSSSTSTKPKLTLDEYFNYTNFPSFSLSPDGQQLLVHTRRLTWDSNTYENSLWLYETQGRRKKLITKKLSEAFKPQWSPSGNWIVLRQTENSTTNNRHTHYHYRRLFESEEKIEQYIYLYCVLSEKLLPVSIGTEILSALAWSSNDSSLYFATVRPPSTKEDEDLDEAEWKDVIQYRKRKFLIDSTICRVDIDRKNRTLVAKINILKNVPFLIGQLLFSSVEQKLLFTSAGGILESVKDFEIYSLDLRNVSSLSRITNNEVIEDNLQLSSDGKYVLFRQIGQILAKGNFNITQQRLYSADLTNGQIERLARDFDGNIVEYATRSDGIYILGQLGTNVHIYTQQSQEKYSVLQHGWNGTYESIALSSNQNGSLAFLYSSYGQPKEIYFIRNLNKLASAKAITNENKLLIQRNLPQHKLPLLVLLHGGPYAASTNQFDGSAASLALLAASEGWLVLEPNYRGSTGYGDQFLNEIHYYPLSLPGRDILSGVDRLIKDGIADSNSLAVGGYSYGGFLTNWLITQTTRFKAALTGAGSIEHVSTWGTMDLPASISYLFGGFPWEVPHIYQAESPIYHLAKASALDEADGIKISPISTAVRQVLIKPQLNFQYKIDNSTIIPFIPKIRIKPNALTPLPMIMAQMNFEPIDLDLLQKHPEILDHPYFDEIRIFEPDEMLLKKIEPQFPKSIEETKYLFVDTIEKLKTMMDHIEIQLELAIDLEHHSYRSYQGFTCLMQISSRTEDFLIDTLTLRDELSILNNVFTNSKVLKVFHGADWDIEWLQKDFGIYVVNMFDTHQAAKELNLPTLSLAYLLKTYCNIDASKQFQLADWRIRPLPIEYCRYAREDTHYLLYIYDHLRNQLLDIKGNNCEFLRLVYTKSKIICQKVYKKPIFDENAYKVLYLKSHKTTFDGSQLAAVKLLYAWRDKIAREEDESASYVLPDLMLIHIAELMPKDIQGIRASCKLVPELVEKNLEEIHRLLIQAIEKPLSELNDGESNLDESLQNKRSISSSDTNIPIDLSLNNDSKRAKLVSEK
;
A
#
# COMPACT_ATOMS: atom_id res chain seq x y z
N MET A 1 29.94 39.66 13.22
CA MET A 1 31.27 39.43 13.82
C MET A 1 31.08 38.67 15.11
N LEU A 2 31.45 37.38 15.15
CA LEU A 2 31.77 36.65 16.38
C LEU A 2 33.10 35.94 16.11
N SER A 3 34.05 36.19 17.00
CA SER A 3 35.47 35.93 16.84
C SER A 3 35.81 34.44 16.85
N SER A 4 36.66 34.07 15.89
CA SER A 4 37.32 32.79 15.71
C SER A 4 38.22 32.41 16.90
N SER A 5 37.83 31.37 17.64
CA SER A 5 38.76 30.51 18.36
C SER A 5 38.20 29.10 18.45
N THR A 6 38.04 28.41 17.32
CA THR A 6 37.60 27.01 17.31
C THR A 6 38.81 26.11 17.14
N SER A 7 39.26 25.53 18.26
CA SER A 7 39.94 24.24 18.27
C SER A 7 39.19 23.30 17.31
N THR A 8 39.87 22.85 16.25
CA THR A 8 39.28 22.02 15.20
C THR A 8 39.11 20.59 15.72
N LYS A 9 37.98 20.27 16.34
CA LYS A 9 37.63 18.87 16.65
C LYS A 9 37.43 18.07 15.34
N PRO A 10 37.70 16.76 15.29
CA PRO A 10 37.45 15.93 14.10
C PRO A 10 35.96 15.88 13.72
N LYS A 11 35.63 15.56 12.46
CA LYS A 11 34.26 15.23 12.05
C LYS A 11 33.82 13.88 12.62
N LEU A 12 32.53 13.72 12.92
CA LEU A 12 31.93 12.46 13.34
C LEU A 12 31.91 11.48 12.16
N THR A 13 32.41 10.26 12.33
CA THR A 13 32.32 9.24 11.27
C THR A 13 31.04 8.41 11.39
N LEU A 14 30.62 7.76 10.30
CA LEU A 14 29.50 6.81 10.31
C LEU A 14 29.72 5.67 11.32
N ASP A 15 30.94 5.13 11.38
CA ASP A 15 31.29 4.08 12.35
C ASP A 15 31.14 4.59 13.78
N GLU A 16 31.59 5.82 14.07
CA GLU A 16 31.44 6.42 15.41
C GLU A 16 29.98 6.66 15.77
N TYR A 17 29.15 7.05 14.80
CA TYR A 17 27.72 7.22 14.96
C TYR A 17 27.02 5.89 15.27
N PHE A 18 27.25 4.84 14.47
CA PHE A 18 26.62 3.53 14.66
C PHE A 18 27.16 2.73 15.85
N ASN A 19 28.37 3.05 16.33
CA ASN A 19 28.91 2.51 17.58
C ASN A 19 28.36 3.21 18.84
N TYR A 20 27.33 4.06 18.69
CA TYR A 20 26.58 4.63 19.80
C TYR A 20 26.08 3.57 20.79
N THR A 21 26.29 3.82 22.08
CA THR A 21 25.80 2.95 23.16
C THR A 21 24.44 3.44 23.63
N ASN A 22 23.40 2.61 23.46
CA ASN A 22 22.11 2.88 24.04
C ASN A 22 21.98 2.24 25.44
N PHE A 23 21.07 2.79 26.27
CA PHE A 23 20.79 2.32 27.63
C PHE A 23 19.32 1.86 27.77
N PRO A 24 18.96 0.63 27.33
CA PRO A 24 17.56 0.23 27.28
C PRO A 24 16.88 0.11 28.65
N SER A 25 17.66 -0.11 29.72
CA SER A 25 17.17 -0.08 31.09
C SER A 25 18.29 0.15 32.10
N PHE A 26 17.96 0.72 33.25
CA PHE A 26 18.83 0.75 34.42
C PHE A 26 18.00 0.75 35.71
N SER A 27 18.61 0.35 36.83
CA SER A 27 17.96 0.39 38.14
C SER A 27 18.98 0.55 39.26
N LEU A 28 18.61 1.30 40.30
CA LEU A 28 19.43 1.44 41.50
C LEU A 28 19.20 0.26 42.44
N SER A 29 20.27 -0.18 43.12
CA SER A 29 20.13 -1.10 44.25
C SER A 29 19.29 -0.44 45.35
N PRO A 30 18.56 -1.23 46.17
CA PRO A 30 17.73 -0.70 47.25
C PRO A 30 18.48 0.22 48.23
N ASP A 31 19.77 -0.06 48.47
CA ASP A 31 20.65 0.74 49.32
C ASP A 31 21.30 1.95 48.61
N GLY A 32 21.08 2.09 47.30
CA GLY A 32 21.61 3.18 46.47
C GLY A 32 23.12 3.17 46.28
N GLN A 33 23.81 2.08 46.62
CA GLN A 33 25.26 1.97 46.47
C GLN A 33 25.69 1.48 45.10
N GLN A 34 24.84 0.73 44.40
CA GLN A 34 25.12 0.14 43.11
C GLN A 34 24.04 0.49 42.08
N LEU A 35 24.43 0.52 40.81
CA LEU A 35 23.57 0.80 39.68
C LEU A 35 23.70 -0.35 38.68
N LEU A 36 22.58 -1.00 38.38
CA LEU A 36 22.47 -2.00 37.34
C LEU A 36 22.18 -1.30 36.01
N VAL A 37 23.02 -1.52 35.00
CA VAL A 37 22.96 -0.81 33.71
C VAL A 37 22.97 -1.81 32.57
N HIS A 38 21.93 -1.78 31.75
CA HIS A 38 21.88 -2.49 30.47
C HIS A 38 22.43 -1.57 29.38
N THR A 39 23.47 -2.01 28.68
CA THR A 39 24.00 -1.34 27.49
C THR A 39 23.74 -2.18 26.25
N ARG A 40 23.37 -1.53 25.15
CA ARG A 40 23.21 -2.17 23.84
C ARG A 40 24.14 -1.52 22.81
N ARG A 41 24.88 -2.33 22.05
CA ARG A 41 25.87 -1.90 21.06
C ARG A 41 25.83 -2.75 19.80
N LEU A 42 26.14 -2.17 18.66
CA LEU A 42 26.28 -2.92 17.41
C LEU A 42 27.52 -3.81 17.46
N THR A 43 27.42 -5.02 16.92
CA THR A 43 28.54 -5.95 16.74
C THR A 43 28.70 -6.26 15.25
N TRP A 44 29.61 -5.55 14.60
CA TRP A 44 29.83 -5.59 13.14
C TRP A 44 30.07 -7.01 12.61
N ASP A 45 30.92 -7.81 13.25
CA ASP A 45 31.28 -9.16 12.77
C ASP A 45 30.10 -10.14 12.69
N SER A 46 29.05 -9.89 13.47
CA SER A 46 27.89 -10.78 13.57
C SER A 46 26.60 -10.19 13.02
N ASN A 47 26.60 -8.91 12.58
CA ASN A 47 25.38 -8.17 12.23
C ASN A 47 24.28 -8.25 13.32
N THR A 48 24.68 -8.29 14.59
CA THR A 48 23.77 -8.33 15.75
C THR A 48 24.07 -7.19 16.72
N TYR A 49 23.33 -7.15 17.84
CA TYR A 49 23.64 -6.28 18.96
C TYR A 49 24.21 -7.07 20.14
N GLU A 50 25.29 -6.59 20.75
CA GLU A 50 25.71 -7.04 22.08
C GLU A 50 24.80 -6.39 23.14
N ASN A 51 24.13 -7.22 23.93
CA ASN A 51 23.30 -6.79 25.05
C ASN A 51 24.00 -7.12 26.37
N SER A 52 24.68 -6.12 26.92
CA SER A 52 25.53 -6.29 28.11
C SER A 52 24.86 -5.73 29.36
N LEU A 53 24.90 -6.50 30.45
CA LEU A 53 24.42 -6.08 31.77
C LEU A 53 25.62 -5.82 32.68
N TRP A 54 25.68 -4.62 33.25
CA TRP A 54 26.78 -4.13 34.06
C TRP A 54 26.32 -3.70 35.44
N LEU A 55 27.19 -3.86 36.43
CA LEU A 55 27.01 -3.38 37.79
C LEU A 55 28.04 -2.28 38.08
N TYR A 56 27.56 -1.06 38.33
CA TYR A 56 28.37 0.13 38.61
C TYR A 56 28.32 0.47 40.09
N GLU A 57 29.46 0.83 40.69
CA GLU A 57 29.50 1.41 42.04
C GLU A 57 29.21 2.92 41.98
N THR A 58 28.29 3.41 42.82
CA THR A 58 27.90 4.83 42.84
C THR A 58 28.91 5.75 43.55
N GLN A 59 29.87 5.19 44.28
CA GLN A 59 30.95 5.92 44.98
C GLN A 59 32.32 5.74 44.30
N GLY A 60 32.39 5.08 43.15
CA GLY A 60 33.64 4.79 42.46
C GLY A 60 33.50 4.82 40.95
N ARG A 61 34.58 4.46 40.24
CA ARG A 61 34.55 4.21 38.79
C ARG A 61 34.55 2.71 38.45
N ARG A 62 34.39 1.86 39.47
CA ARG A 62 34.38 0.42 39.27
C ARG A 62 33.06 0.01 38.65
N LYS A 63 33.16 -0.69 37.51
CA LYS A 63 32.04 -1.39 36.89
C LYS A 63 32.40 -2.83 36.67
N LYS A 64 31.40 -3.70 36.71
CA LYS A 64 31.56 -5.14 36.54
C LYS A 64 30.57 -5.68 35.52
N LEU A 65 31.04 -6.53 34.62
CA LEU A 65 30.18 -7.23 33.66
C LEU A 65 29.49 -8.42 34.34
N ILE A 66 28.17 -8.53 34.21
CA ILE A 66 27.37 -9.69 34.63
C ILE A 66 27.20 -10.64 33.44
N THR A 67 26.81 -10.14 32.27
CA THR A 67 26.64 -10.94 31.04
C THR A 67 26.65 -10.06 29.79
N LYS A 68 26.98 -10.65 28.63
CA LYS A 68 26.88 -10.04 27.28
C LYS A 68 25.71 -10.58 26.44
N LYS A 69 24.94 -11.51 27.01
CA LYS A 69 23.85 -12.23 26.33
C LYS A 69 22.50 -11.86 26.93
N LEU A 70 22.33 -10.63 27.42
CA LEU A 70 21.09 -10.24 28.08
C LEU A 70 19.93 -10.25 27.07
N SER A 71 18.82 -10.87 27.44
CA SER A 71 17.61 -10.86 26.62
C SER A 71 16.89 -9.50 26.71
N GLU A 72 16.51 -8.93 25.56
CA GLU A 72 15.71 -7.70 25.48
C GLU A 72 14.23 -7.90 25.85
N ALA A 73 13.77 -9.16 25.94
CA ALA A 73 12.40 -9.48 26.31
C ALA A 73 12.10 -9.27 27.79
N PHE A 74 13.13 -9.13 28.63
CA PHE A 74 12.96 -9.12 30.07
C PHE A 74 13.89 -8.09 30.72
N LYS A 75 13.32 -7.04 31.33
CA LYS A 75 14.08 -6.03 32.08
C LYS A 75 14.62 -6.66 33.39
N PRO A 76 15.94 -6.62 33.65
CA PRO A 76 16.51 -7.13 34.90
C PRO A 76 15.97 -6.39 36.12
N GLN A 77 15.74 -7.13 37.22
CA GLN A 77 15.19 -6.56 38.46
C GLN A 77 16.05 -6.93 39.67
N TRP A 78 16.28 -5.95 40.55
CA TRP A 78 16.81 -6.18 41.88
C TRP A 78 15.77 -6.91 42.74
N SER A 79 16.24 -7.82 43.61
CA SER A 79 15.42 -8.27 44.72
C SER A 79 15.23 -7.15 45.75
N PRO A 80 14.13 -7.13 46.52
CA PRO A 80 13.86 -6.10 47.52
C PRO A 80 14.98 -5.84 48.53
N SER A 81 15.74 -6.88 48.93
CA SER A 81 16.90 -6.70 49.81
C SER A 81 18.20 -6.32 49.09
N GLY A 82 18.24 -6.35 47.75
CA GLY A 82 19.42 -6.03 46.95
C GLY A 82 20.46 -7.15 46.85
N ASN A 83 20.17 -8.34 47.41
CA ASN A 83 21.09 -9.48 47.39
C ASN A 83 21.11 -10.24 46.05
N TRP A 84 20.05 -10.10 45.25
CA TRP A 84 19.87 -10.84 44.01
C TRP A 84 19.46 -9.92 42.87
N ILE A 85 19.87 -10.31 41.66
CA ILE A 85 19.37 -9.73 40.41
C ILE A 85 18.80 -10.87 39.57
N VAL A 86 17.55 -10.74 39.13
CA VAL A 86 16.93 -11.66 38.17
C VAL A 86 17.08 -11.11 36.76
N LEU A 87 17.45 -11.98 35.81
CA LEU A 87 17.60 -11.64 34.40
C LEU A 87 17.32 -12.85 33.50
N ARG A 88 17.19 -12.62 32.20
CA ARG A 88 17.10 -13.67 31.18
C ARG A 88 18.27 -13.54 30.19
N GLN A 89 18.79 -14.67 29.71
CA GLN A 89 19.81 -14.69 28.65
C GLN A 89 19.28 -15.28 27.34
N THR A 90 19.88 -14.91 26.22
CA THR A 90 19.64 -15.51 24.89
C THR A 90 20.70 -16.56 24.61
N GLU A 91 20.32 -17.83 24.44
CA GLU A 91 21.29 -18.92 24.25
C GLU A 91 21.81 -19.08 22.81
N ASN A 92 21.11 -18.59 21.77
CA ASN A 92 21.54 -18.63 20.36
C ASN A 92 21.39 -17.27 19.64
N SER A 93 22.41 -16.88 18.88
CA SER A 93 22.55 -15.56 18.23
C SER A 93 21.83 -15.40 16.89
N THR A 94 20.90 -16.29 16.54
CA THR A 94 20.28 -16.33 15.19
C THR A 94 18.83 -15.86 15.14
N THR A 95 18.08 -15.86 16.26
CA THR A 95 16.71 -15.34 16.27
C THR A 95 16.70 -13.88 16.70
N ASN A 96 16.67 -13.00 15.69
CA ASN A 96 16.42 -11.58 15.82
C ASN A 96 15.00 -11.33 16.37
N ASN A 97 14.81 -11.49 17.69
CA ASN A 97 13.60 -11.06 18.39
C ASN A 97 13.57 -9.52 18.45
N ARG A 98 13.32 -8.90 17.31
CA ARG A 98 13.12 -7.46 17.17
C ARG A 98 11.77 -7.07 17.80
N HIS A 99 11.84 -6.14 18.75
CA HIS A 99 10.76 -5.31 19.30
C HIS A 99 9.82 -5.97 20.33
N THR A 100 10.22 -5.86 21.59
CA THR A 100 9.37 -6.07 22.77
C THR A 100 8.80 -4.72 23.20
N HIS A 101 7.56 -4.42 22.84
CA HIS A 101 6.68 -3.54 23.65
C HIS A 101 5.20 -3.77 23.29
N TYR A 102 4.88 -4.29 22.09
CA TYR A 102 3.48 -4.56 21.68
C TYR A 102 3.25 -5.84 20.87
N HIS A 103 4.26 -6.67 20.63
CA HIS A 103 4.17 -7.77 19.67
C HIS A 103 4.48 -9.13 20.32
N TYR A 104 3.49 -9.70 21.00
CA TYR A 104 3.60 -11.01 21.66
C TYR A 104 3.61 -12.20 20.68
N ARG A 105 3.24 -11.97 19.42
CA ARG A 105 3.24 -12.98 18.35
C ARG A 105 4.62 -13.56 18.05
N ARG A 106 5.70 -12.78 18.23
CA ARG A 106 7.09 -13.23 17.97
C ARG A 106 7.67 -14.11 19.08
N LEU A 107 6.97 -14.26 20.21
CA LEU A 107 7.38 -15.20 21.25
C LEU A 107 7.31 -16.66 20.77
N PHE A 108 6.61 -16.94 19.67
CA PHE A 108 6.28 -18.28 19.18
C PHE A 108 7.08 -18.72 17.94
N GLU A 109 8.06 -17.93 17.46
CA GLU A 109 8.81 -18.21 16.21
C GLU A 109 9.88 -19.32 16.32
N SER A 110 9.93 -20.08 17.43
CA SER A 110 10.88 -21.21 17.57
C SER A 110 10.19 -22.56 17.46
N GLU A 111 10.50 -23.33 16.41
CA GLU A 111 10.01 -24.69 16.13
C GLU A 111 10.45 -25.75 17.15
N GLU A 112 11.44 -25.45 18.00
CA GLU A 112 11.94 -26.40 19.01
C GLU A 112 11.38 -26.10 20.41
N LYS A 113 10.91 -27.16 21.10
CA LYS A 113 10.58 -27.14 22.53
C LYS A 113 11.86 -26.98 23.36
N ILE A 114 12.43 -25.78 23.34
CA ILE A 114 13.66 -25.45 24.06
C ILE A 114 13.30 -25.15 25.52
N GLU A 115 13.98 -25.84 26.44
CA GLU A 115 13.93 -25.56 27.87
C GLU A 115 14.30 -24.09 28.13
N GLN A 116 13.42 -23.35 28.78
CA GLN A 116 13.61 -21.94 29.08
C GLN A 116 14.23 -21.75 30.47
N TYR A 117 15.10 -20.75 30.60
CA TYR A 117 15.78 -20.43 31.85
C TYR A 117 15.61 -18.97 32.28
N ILE A 118 15.45 -18.78 33.59
CA ILE A 118 15.69 -17.51 34.27
C ILE A 118 17.04 -17.62 34.98
N TYR A 119 17.79 -16.52 35.08
CA TYR A 119 19.08 -16.51 35.76
C TYR A 119 19.05 -15.60 36.98
N LEU A 120 19.53 -16.12 38.09
CA LEU A 120 19.71 -15.39 39.34
C LEU A 120 21.17 -15.07 39.57
N TYR A 121 21.49 -13.79 39.58
CA TYR A 121 22.82 -13.30 39.94
C TYR A 121 22.86 -12.98 41.43
N CYS A 122 23.68 -13.73 42.17
CA CYS A 122 23.95 -13.44 43.58
C CYS A 122 25.02 -12.37 43.69
N VAL A 123 24.68 -11.21 44.25
CA VAL A 123 25.59 -10.05 44.35
C VAL A 123 26.78 -10.37 45.25
N LEU A 124 26.56 -11.12 46.34
CA LEU A 124 27.60 -11.44 47.32
C LEU A 124 28.64 -12.47 46.82
N SER A 125 28.21 -13.57 46.20
CA SER A 125 29.15 -14.56 45.62
C SER A 125 29.54 -14.24 44.19
N GLU A 126 28.88 -13.27 43.57
CA GLU A 126 29.09 -12.89 42.18
C GLU A 126 28.84 -14.03 41.17
N LYS A 127 27.95 -14.97 41.53
CA LYS A 127 27.62 -16.16 40.74
C LYS A 127 26.29 -15.97 40.05
N LEU A 128 26.23 -16.40 38.79
CA LEU A 128 25.00 -16.48 38.00
C LEU A 128 24.48 -17.92 38.02
N LEU A 129 23.22 -18.11 38.38
CA LEU A 129 22.61 -19.42 38.57
C LEU A 129 21.41 -19.59 37.62
N PRO A 130 21.44 -20.56 36.70
CA PRO A 130 20.31 -20.84 35.82
C PRO A 130 19.19 -21.57 36.56
N VAL A 131 17.95 -21.28 36.17
CA VAL A 131 16.72 -21.83 36.73
C VAL A 131 15.82 -22.23 35.58
N SER A 132 15.60 -23.52 35.43
CA SER A 132 14.65 -24.04 34.44
C SER A 132 13.23 -23.62 34.84
N ILE A 133 12.47 -23.11 33.87
CA ILE A 133 11.04 -22.79 34.02
C ILE A 133 10.15 -23.69 33.13
N GLY A 134 10.74 -24.74 32.53
CA GLY A 134 10.10 -25.62 31.57
C GLY A 134 10.20 -25.07 30.14
N THR A 135 9.38 -25.62 29.25
CA THR A 135 9.30 -25.19 27.83
C THR A 135 8.33 -24.02 27.61
N GLU A 136 7.75 -23.47 28.67
CA GLU A 136 6.82 -22.35 28.61
C GLU A 136 7.57 -21.02 28.53
N ILE A 137 6.97 -20.03 27.85
CA ILE A 137 7.59 -18.73 27.62
C ILE A 137 7.24 -17.78 28.77
N LEU A 138 8.27 -17.20 29.40
CA LEU A 138 8.12 -16.18 30.43
C LEU A 138 7.56 -14.87 29.84
N SER A 139 6.46 -14.34 30.42
CA SER A 139 5.88 -13.05 30.02
C SER A 139 6.08 -11.93 31.05
N ALA A 140 5.98 -12.24 32.35
CA ALA A 140 6.13 -11.27 33.44
C ALA A 140 6.70 -11.91 34.71
N LEU A 141 7.28 -11.11 35.62
CA LEU A 141 7.87 -11.60 36.88
C LEU A 141 7.84 -10.52 37.97
N ALA A 142 7.71 -10.97 39.22
CA ALA A 142 7.79 -10.15 40.43
C ALA A 142 8.50 -10.89 41.57
N TRP A 143 9.24 -10.15 42.39
CA TRP A 143 9.84 -10.64 43.63
C TRP A 143 8.86 -10.62 44.80
N SER A 144 8.94 -11.61 45.70
CA SER A 144 8.35 -11.49 47.03
C SER A 144 9.13 -10.46 47.85
N SER A 145 8.45 -9.74 48.76
CA SER A 145 9.03 -8.62 49.53
C SER A 145 10.21 -8.99 50.43
N ASN A 146 10.38 -10.27 50.73
CA ASN A 146 11.43 -10.79 51.61
C ASN A 146 12.57 -11.47 50.83
N ASP A 147 12.52 -11.56 49.51
CA ASP A 147 13.44 -12.33 48.66
C ASP A 147 13.35 -13.87 48.84
N SER A 148 12.24 -14.40 49.35
CA SER A 148 12.06 -15.86 49.47
C SER A 148 11.56 -16.51 48.18
N SER A 149 10.87 -15.77 47.31
CA SER A 149 10.17 -16.37 46.18
C SER A 149 10.13 -15.43 44.98
N LEU A 150 10.07 -16.02 43.80
CA LEU A 150 9.79 -15.36 42.53
C LEU A 150 8.43 -15.81 42.01
N TYR A 151 7.56 -14.85 41.71
CA TYR A 151 6.30 -15.09 41.00
C TYR A 151 6.49 -14.72 39.54
N PHE A 152 5.95 -15.51 38.63
CA PHE A 152 6.06 -15.22 37.21
C PHE A 152 4.88 -15.76 36.42
N ALA A 153 4.57 -15.12 35.31
CA ALA A 153 3.59 -15.57 34.35
C ALA A 153 4.28 -16.26 33.17
N THR A 154 3.72 -17.39 32.75
CA THR A 154 4.16 -18.15 31.58
C THR A 154 3.03 -18.32 30.58
N VAL A 155 3.41 -18.49 29.32
CA VAL A 155 2.52 -18.79 28.20
C VAL A 155 2.97 -20.07 27.53
N ARG A 156 2.00 -20.91 27.17
CA ARG A 156 2.29 -22.13 26.42
C ARG A 156 2.50 -21.80 24.93
N PRO A 157 3.58 -22.29 24.29
CA PRO A 157 3.71 -22.17 22.83
C PRO A 157 2.68 -23.07 22.11
N PRO A 158 2.30 -22.75 20.85
CA PRO A 158 1.56 -23.66 19.97
C PRO A 158 2.27 -25.02 19.95
N SER A 159 1.55 -26.13 20.11
CA SER A 159 2.20 -27.37 20.56
C SER A 159 2.06 -28.57 19.64
N THR A 160 1.34 -28.43 18.51
CA THR A 160 1.14 -29.49 17.51
C THR A 160 1.21 -28.94 16.08
N LYS A 161 1.55 -29.82 15.13
CA LYS A 161 1.47 -29.54 13.69
C LYS A 161 0.03 -29.26 13.23
N GLU A 162 -0.97 -29.80 13.94
CA GLU A 162 -2.38 -29.43 13.73
C GLU A 162 -2.67 -27.99 14.15
N ASP A 163 -2.08 -27.49 15.25
CA ASP A 163 -2.22 -26.08 15.67
C ASP A 163 -1.63 -25.14 14.60
N GLU A 164 -0.53 -25.54 13.96
CA GLU A 164 0.15 -24.80 12.87
C GLU A 164 -0.62 -24.88 11.54
N ASP A 165 -1.05 -26.08 11.12
CA ASP A 165 -1.84 -26.30 9.91
C ASP A 165 -3.21 -25.59 9.99
N LEU A 166 -3.80 -25.51 11.19
CA LEU A 166 -5.00 -24.71 11.47
C LEU A 166 -4.70 -23.20 11.38
N ASP A 167 -3.56 -22.73 11.92
CA ASP A 167 -3.15 -21.32 11.82
C ASP A 167 -2.92 -20.89 10.35
N GLU A 168 -2.30 -21.76 9.54
CA GLU A 168 -2.02 -21.53 8.12
C GLU A 168 -3.28 -21.63 7.23
N ALA A 169 -4.20 -22.55 7.56
CA ALA A 169 -5.48 -22.68 6.87
C ALA A 169 -6.42 -21.49 7.19
N GLU A 170 -6.42 -21.00 8.43
CA GLU A 170 -7.29 -19.90 8.89
C GLU A 170 -6.74 -18.52 8.56
N TRP A 171 -5.43 -18.32 8.42
CA TRP A 171 -4.86 -17.04 7.92
C TRP A 171 -5.42 -16.64 6.55
N LYS A 172 -5.88 -17.61 5.76
CA LYS A 172 -6.56 -17.37 4.47
C LYS A 172 -7.97 -16.78 4.63
N ASP A 173 -8.55 -16.84 5.84
CA ASP A 173 -9.78 -16.14 6.24
C ASP A 173 -9.45 -15.08 7.30
N VAL A 174 -9.18 -13.85 6.84
CA VAL A 174 -8.82 -12.70 7.69
C VAL A 174 -9.88 -12.40 8.75
N ILE A 175 -11.16 -12.71 8.53
CA ILE A 175 -12.24 -12.45 9.49
C ILE A 175 -12.21 -13.50 10.60
N GLN A 176 -12.05 -14.77 10.27
CA GLN A 176 -11.91 -15.86 11.25
C GLN A 176 -10.61 -15.72 12.04
N TYR A 177 -9.52 -15.42 11.36
CA TYR A 177 -8.21 -15.13 11.94
C TYR A 177 -8.27 -13.97 12.96
N ARG A 178 -8.97 -12.87 12.63
CA ARG A 178 -9.13 -11.70 13.53
C ARG A 178 -10.10 -11.92 14.69
N LYS A 179 -11.10 -12.80 14.54
CA LYS A 179 -12.03 -13.16 15.62
C LYS A 179 -11.42 -14.09 16.67
N ARG A 180 -10.23 -14.63 16.42
CA ARG A 180 -9.54 -15.48 17.37
C ARG A 180 -9.09 -14.66 18.57
N LYS A 181 -9.65 -14.96 19.74
CA LYS A 181 -8.91 -14.79 20.99
C LYS A 181 -7.67 -15.65 20.84
N PHE A 182 -6.49 -15.05 20.69
CA PHE A 182 -5.23 -15.81 20.72
C PHE A 182 -5.32 -16.86 21.84
N LEU A 183 -4.97 -18.11 21.54
CA LEU A 183 -4.88 -19.23 22.50
C LEU A 183 -3.73 -19.00 23.49
N ILE A 184 -3.66 -17.82 24.10
CA ILE A 184 -2.63 -17.39 25.03
C ILE A 184 -3.27 -17.40 26.42
N ASP A 185 -3.46 -18.61 26.92
CA ASP A 185 -3.80 -18.82 28.32
C ASP A 185 -2.51 -18.66 29.14
N SER A 186 -2.47 -17.64 30.01
CA SER A 186 -1.34 -17.46 30.91
C SER A 186 -1.46 -18.38 32.12
N THR A 187 -0.32 -18.80 32.67
CA THR A 187 -0.21 -19.51 33.95
C THR A 187 0.66 -18.71 34.90
N ILE A 188 0.15 -18.41 36.10
CA ILE A 188 0.93 -17.79 37.17
C ILE A 188 1.62 -18.90 37.96
N CYS A 189 2.93 -18.79 38.08
CA CYS A 189 3.82 -19.73 38.75
C CYS A 189 4.57 -19.05 39.91
N ARG A 190 5.08 -19.85 40.84
CA ARG A 190 6.01 -19.46 41.90
C ARG A 190 7.21 -20.40 41.92
N VAL A 191 8.39 -19.86 42.21
CA VAL A 191 9.56 -20.65 42.61
C VAL A 191 10.12 -20.08 43.92
N ASP A 192 10.45 -20.96 44.86
CA ASP A 192 11.01 -20.60 46.15
C ASP A 192 12.55 -20.70 46.15
N ILE A 193 13.19 -19.77 46.86
CA ILE A 193 14.64 -19.58 46.97
C ILE A 193 15.14 -20.17 48.28
N ASP A 194 15.97 -21.21 48.19
CA ASP A 194 16.77 -21.69 49.31
C ASP A 194 17.95 -20.73 49.53
N ARG A 195 17.83 -19.88 50.54
CA ARG A 195 18.86 -18.89 50.90
C ARG A 195 20.15 -19.51 51.39
N LYS A 196 20.10 -20.71 51.99
CA LYS A 196 21.28 -21.37 52.58
C LYS A 196 22.16 -21.96 51.49
N ASN A 197 21.55 -22.69 50.56
CA ASN A 197 22.26 -23.32 49.46
C ASN A 197 22.35 -22.44 48.21
N ARG A 198 21.64 -21.30 48.20
CA ARG A 198 21.56 -20.37 47.07
C ARG A 198 20.96 -21.06 45.84
N THR A 199 20.02 -21.98 46.03
CA THR A 199 19.40 -22.78 44.97
C THR A 199 17.89 -22.57 44.93
N LEU A 200 17.26 -22.81 43.79
CA LEU A 200 15.80 -22.83 43.72
C LEU A 200 15.25 -24.22 43.96
N VAL A 201 14.08 -24.31 44.61
CA VAL A 201 13.52 -25.59 45.09
C VAL A 201 12.70 -26.29 44.00
N ALA A 202 11.49 -25.80 43.71
CA ALA A 202 10.59 -26.37 42.70
C ALA A 202 9.62 -25.31 42.18
N LYS A 203 9.23 -25.44 40.90
CA LYS A 203 8.18 -24.61 40.26
C LYS A 203 6.80 -25.09 40.73
N ILE A 204 5.98 -24.14 41.19
CA ILE A 204 4.61 -24.37 41.66
C ILE A 204 3.66 -23.55 40.78
N ASN A 205 2.64 -24.19 40.20
CA ASN A 205 1.60 -23.50 39.44
C ASN A 205 0.55 -22.97 40.43
N ILE A 206 0.41 -21.64 40.51
CA ILE A 206 -0.51 -20.94 41.41
C ILE A 206 -1.89 -20.83 40.79
N LEU A 207 -1.97 -20.39 39.53
CA LEU A 207 -3.22 -20.23 38.79
C LEU A 207 -2.99 -20.57 37.32
N LYS A 208 -3.78 -21.48 36.77
CA LYS A 208 -3.72 -21.93 35.37
C LYS A 208 -4.87 -21.34 34.56
N ASN A 209 -4.70 -21.30 33.24
CA ASN A 209 -5.76 -20.93 32.28
C ASN A 209 -6.31 -19.51 32.51
N VAL A 210 -5.43 -18.55 32.80
CA VAL A 210 -5.81 -17.13 32.81
C VAL A 210 -6.11 -16.73 31.36
N PRO A 211 -7.34 -16.27 31.03
CA PRO A 211 -7.86 -16.24 29.66
C PRO A 211 -7.30 -15.09 28.79
N PHE A 212 -6.16 -14.53 29.20
CA PHE A 212 -5.47 -13.43 28.53
C PHE A 212 -3.98 -13.48 28.87
N LEU A 213 -3.20 -12.71 28.11
CA LEU A 213 -1.78 -12.57 28.37
C LEU A 213 -1.54 -11.66 29.58
N ILE A 214 -0.63 -12.07 30.47
CA ILE A 214 -0.15 -11.22 31.57
C ILE A 214 1.09 -10.44 31.12
N GLY A 215 1.00 -9.10 31.07
CA GLY A 215 2.04 -8.21 30.57
C GLY A 215 3.03 -7.71 31.64
N GLN A 216 2.53 -7.26 32.78
CA GLN A 216 3.33 -6.86 33.95
C GLN A 216 2.82 -7.58 35.20
N LEU A 217 3.69 -7.81 36.18
CA LEU A 217 3.35 -8.48 37.44
C LEU A 217 4.00 -7.75 38.61
N LEU A 218 3.25 -7.55 39.69
CA LEU A 218 3.71 -6.99 40.95
C LEU A 218 3.24 -7.84 42.13
N PHE A 219 3.98 -7.80 43.22
CA PHE A 219 3.63 -8.45 44.49
C PHE A 219 3.36 -7.38 45.56
N SER A 220 2.17 -7.40 46.16
CA SER A 220 1.83 -6.59 47.33
C SER A 220 1.93 -7.42 48.61
N SER A 221 2.87 -7.07 49.47
CA SER A 221 3.09 -7.74 50.76
C SER A 221 2.04 -7.42 51.81
N VAL A 222 1.46 -6.21 51.75
CA VAL A 222 0.45 -5.73 52.70
C VAL A 222 -0.86 -6.49 52.51
N GLU A 223 -1.30 -6.62 51.26
CA GLU A 223 -2.56 -7.28 50.92
C GLU A 223 -2.41 -8.77 50.61
N GLN A 224 -1.16 -9.27 50.49
CA GLN A 224 -0.86 -10.62 50.00
C GLN A 224 -1.50 -10.91 48.63
N LYS A 225 -1.40 -9.94 47.73
CA LYS A 225 -1.97 -10.01 46.37
C LYS A 225 -0.88 -9.97 45.31
N LEU A 226 -1.12 -10.62 44.17
CA LEU A 226 -0.44 -10.33 42.92
C LEU A 226 -1.29 -9.36 42.11
N LEU A 227 -0.66 -8.35 41.52
CA LEU A 227 -1.29 -7.39 40.61
C LEU A 227 -0.68 -7.53 39.24
N PHE A 228 -1.48 -7.43 38.18
CA PHE A 228 -0.97 -7.57 36.82
C PHE A 228 -1.86 -6.92 35.78
N THR A 229 -1.27 -6.54 34.67
CA THR A 229 -2.01 -6.08 33.49
C THR A 229 -2.37 -7.25 32.58
N SER A 230 -3.58 -7.22 32.04
CA SER A 230 -3.94 -8.01 30.86
C SER A 230 -3.39 -7.35 29.59
N ALA A 231 -3.08 -8.15 28.58
CA ALA A 231 -2.67 -7.71 27.27
C ALA A 231 -3.30 -8.58 26.17
N GLY A 232 -3.53 -7.98 25.00
CA GLY A 232 -3.93 -8.68 23.77
C GLY A 232 -2.73 -8.98 22.86
N GLY A 233 -2.82 -10.06 22.07
CA GLY A 233 -1.81 -10.38 21.05
C GLY A 233 -1.86 -9.50 19.79
N ILE A 234 -3.05 -8.98 19.45
CA ILE A 234 -3.32 -7.95 18.44
C ILE A 234 -4.21 -6.89 19.13
N LEU A 235 -3.95 -5.61 18.91
CA LEU A 235 -4.78 -4.52 19.45
C LEU A 235 -6.00 -4.28 18.54
N GLU A 236 -6.94 -5.24 18.53
CA GLU A 236 -8.27 -5.08 17.91
C GLU A 236 -9.17 -4.18 18.75
N SER A 237 -8.97 -4.18 20.07
CA SER A 237 -9.76 -3.42 21.03
C SER A 237 -8.94 -3.08 22.27
N VAL A 238 -9.04 -1.86 22.77
CA VAL A 238 -8.41 -1.44 24.04
C VAL A 238 -9.12 -2.02 25.28
N LYS A 239 -10.30 -2.63 25.11
CA LYS A 239 -11.06 -3.28 26.19
C LYS A 239 -10.35 -4.50 26.80
N ASP A 240 -9.34 -5.01 26.12
CA ASP A 240 -8.58 -6.18 26.55
C ASP A 240 -7.45 -5.81 27.54
N PHE A 241 -7.26 -4.52 27.86
CA PHE A 241 -6.21 -4.02 28.74
C PHE A 241 -6.81 -3.51 30.05
N GLU A 242 -6.53 -4.22 31.15
CA GLU A 242 -7.00 -3.88 32.48
C GLU A 242 -6.05 -4.41 33.54
N ILE A 243 -6.07 -3.80 34.71
CA ILE A 243 -5.39 -4.29 35.90
C ILE A 243 -6.28 -5.29 36.65
N TYR A 244 -5.69 -6.44 36.95
CA TYR A 244 -6.28 -7.51 37.75
C TYR A 244 -5.47 -7.73 39.02
N SER A 245 -6.13 -8.33 40.01
CA SER A 245 -5.52 -8.82 41.24
C SER A 245 -5.89 -10.27 41.53
N LEU A 246 -4.95 -10.99 42.13
CA LEU A 246 -5.11 -12.34 42.64
C LEU A 246 -4.74 -12.36 44.12
N ASP A 247 -5.68 -12.74 44.99
CA ASP A 247 -5.41 -12.94 46.42
C ASP A 247 -4.69 -14.27 46.63
N LEU A 248 -3.47 -14.25 47.17
CA LEU A 248 -2.68 -15.46 47.37
C LEU A 248 -3.19 -16.32 48.54
N ARG A 249 -4.07 -15.79 49.39
CA ARG A 249 -4.76 -16.54 50.44
C ARG A 249 -5.97 -17.30 49.90
N ASN A 250 -6.53 -16.84 48.77
CA ASN A 250 -7.64 -17.49 48.08
C ASN A 250 -7.48 -17.39 46.55
N VAL A 251 -6.76 -18.35 45.98
CA VAL A 251 -6.40 -18.35 44.55
C VAL A 251 -7.53 -18.78 43.60
N SER A 252 -8.76 -18.94 44.11
CA SER A 252 -9.89 -19.48 43.32
C SER A 252 -10.56 -18.46 42.39
N SER A 253 -10.31 -17.17 42.56
CA SER A 253 -10.96 -16.12 41.75
C SER A 253 -10.06 -14.90 41.49
N LEU A 254 -10.09 -14.43 40.25
CA LEU A 254 -9.45 -13.19 39.79
C LEU A 254 -10.36 -11.98 40.04
N SER A 255 -9.81 -10.88 40.55
CA SER A 255 -10.56 -9.62 40.76
C SER A 255 -10.05 -8.54 39.83
N ARG A 256 -10.94 -7.98 38.99
CA ARG A 256 -10.64 -6.85 38.10
C ARG A 256 -10.63 -5.54 38.90
N ILE A 257 -9.58 -4.75 38.79
CA ILE A 257 -9.41 -3.46 39.51
C ILE A 257 -9.92 -2.31 38.66
N THR A 258 -9.59 -2.30 37.37
CA THR A 258 -9.93 -1.21 36.44
C THR A 258 -10.98 -1.67 35.45
N ASN A 259 -11.76 -0.72 34.93
CA ASN A 259 -12.70 -0.95 33.82
C ASN A 259 -12.88 0.36 33.06
N ASN A 260 -11.82 0.77 32.38
CA ASN A 260 -11.67 2.11 31.81
C ASN A 260 -11.36 2.12 30.32
N GLU A 261 -11.25 0.93 29.69
CA GLU A 261 -11.04 0.76 28.24
C GLU A 261 -9.80 1.53 27.73
N VAL A 262 -8.70 1.53 28.48
CA VAL A 262 -7.46 2.24 28.15
C VAL A 262 -6.25 1.31 28.35
N ILE A 263 -5.14 1.61 27.68
CA ILE A 263 -3.90 0.84 27.89
C ILE A 263 -3.22 1.34 29.16
N GLU A 264 -2.95 0.41 30.07
CA GLU A 264 -2.33 0.69 31.37
C GLU A 264 -0.94 0.04 31.44
N ASP A 265 0.06 0.81 31.88
CA ASP A 265 1.43 0.32 31.96
C ASP A 265 2.22 0.96 33.11
N ASN A 266 3.49 0.55 33.22
CA ASN A 266 4.43 0.98 34.25
C ASN A 266 3.84 0.86 35.68
N LEU A 267 3.26 -0.30 36.01
CA LEU A 267 2.73 -0.55 37.36
C LEU A 267 3.80 -0.35 38.45
N GLN A 268 3.47 0.41 39.50
CA GLN A 268 4.27 0.51 40.73
C GLN A 268 3.37 0.55 41.97
N LEU A 269 3.83 0.00 43.10
CA LEU A 269 3.12 0.13 44.38
C LEU A 269 3.51 1.44 45.07
N SER A 270 2.56 2.04 45.79
CA SER A 270 2.87 3.07 46.77
C SER A 270 3.77 2.51 47.87
N SER A 271 4.55 3.36 48.53
CA SER A 271 5.47 2.95 49.60
C SER A 271 4.79 2.29 50.80
N ASP A 272 3.51 2.60 51.04
CA ASP A 272 2.69 1.98 52.08
C ASP A 272 1.93 0.72 51.59
N GLY A 273 2.06 0.36 50.31
CA GLY A 273 1.46 -0.83 49.70
C GLY A 273 -0.06 -0.76 49.52
N LYS A 274 -0.70 0.39 49.79
CA LYS A 274 -2.16 0.56 49.72
C LYS A 274 -2.68 0.89 48.33
N TYR A 275 -1.84 1.48 47.49
CA TYR A 275 -2.21 1.92 46.15
C TYR A 275 -1.34 1.25 45.10
N VAL A 276 -1.95 0.96 43.95
CA VAL A 276 -1.21 0.66 42.72
C VAL A 276 -1.27 1.89 41.82
N LEU A 277 -0.11 2.41 41.47
CA LEU A 277 0.05 3.47 40.51
C LEU A 277 0.28 2.85 39.13
N PHE A 278 -0.22 3.53 38.11
CA PHE A 278 -0.07 3.13 36.72
C PHE A 278 -0.16 4.35 35.81
N ARG A 279 0.50 4.26 34.67
CA ARG A 279 0.37 5.23 33.61
C ARG A 279 -0.71 4.76 32.64
N GLN A 280 -1.54 5.69 32.20
CA GLN A 280 -2.48 5.49 31.12
C GLN A 280 -1.85 5.97 29.81
N ILE A 281 -1.81 5.10 28.81
CA ILE A 281 -1.38 5.40 27.46
C ILE A 281 -2.63 5.67 26.61
N GLY A 282 -2.61 6.79 25.88
CA GLY A 282 -3.75 7.39 25.20
C GLY A 282 -4.60 6.41 24.39
N GLN A 283 -5.88 6.28 24.81
CA GLN A 283 -7.07 5.89 24.05
C GLN A 283 -8.26 5.86 25.02
N ILE A 284 -8.87 7.01 25.32
CA ILE A 284 -10.13 7.03 26.08
C ILE A 284 -11.28 6.78 25.11
N LEU A 285 -11.81 5.56 25.09
CA LEU A 285 -13.13 5.26 24.54
C LEU A 285 -14.20 5.41 25.62
N ALA A 286 -14.40 6.63 26.11
CA ALA A 286 -15.56 6.89 26.96
C ALA A 286 -16.79 7.11 26.06
N LYS A 287 -17.60 6.05 25.89
CA LYS A 287 -19.00 6.15 25.42
C LYS A 287 -19.19 6.88 24.07
N GLY A 288 -18.42 6.52 23.05
CA GLY A 288 -18.66 6.97 21.67
C GLY A 288 -18.06 8.33 21.28
N ASN A 289 -17.28 8.98 22.16
CA ASN A 289 -16.51 10.18 21.81
C ASN A 289 -15.01 9.85 21.64
N PHE A 290 -14.46 10.19 20.47
CA PHE A 290 -13.05 10.00 20.11
C PHE A 290 -12.16 11.11 20.69
N ASN A 291 -11.89 11.10 22.00
CA ASN A 291 -11.00 12.09 22.62
C ASN A 291 -9.80 11.40 23.30
N ILE A 292 -8.60 11.56 22.75
CA ILE A 292 -7.36 11.03 23.33
C ILE A 292 -6.80 12.04 24.32
N THR A 293 -6.22 11.56 25.41
CA THR A 293 -5.37 12.38 26.27
C THR A 293 -3.91 12.03 26.02
N GLN A 294 -3.01 12.98 26.25
CA GLN A 294 -1.60 12.67 26.47
C GLN A 294 -1.46 11.70 27.64
N GLN A 295 -0.27 11.12 27.84
CA GLN A 295 -0.09 10.14 28.90
C GLN A 295 -0.31 10.79 30.28
N ARG A 296 -1.03 10.07 31.14
CA ARG A 296 -1.44 10.52 32.47
C ARG A 296 -1.09 9.49 33.52
N LEU A 297 -0.94 9.93 34.76
CA LEU A 297 -0.62 9.10 35.91
C LEU A 297 -1.86 8.95 36.79
N TYR A 298 -2.14 7.73 37.21
CA TYR A 298 -3.26 7.38 38.09
C TYR A 298 -2.81 6.51 39.25
N SER A 299 -3.65 6.46 40.28
CA SER A 299 -3.55 5.51 41.38
C SER A 299 -4.89 4.84 41.63
N ALA A 300 -4.88 3.52 41.84
CA ALA A 300 -6.02 2.76 42.33
C ALA A 300 -5.79 2.29 43.77
N ASP A 301 -6.77 2.50 44.64
CA ASP A 301 -6.80 1.98 46.01
C ASP A 301 -7.10 0.48 45.99
N LEU A 302 -6.22 -0.33 46.58
CA LEU A 302 -6.33 -1.79 46.57
C LEU A 302 -7.37 -2.35 47.55
N THR A 303 -7.93 -1.50 48.41
CA THR A 303 -8.94 -1.86 49.41
C THR A 303 -10.36 -1.65 48.89
N ASN A 304 -10.62 -0.53 48.21
CA ASN A 304 -11.96 -0.14 47.74
C ASN A 304 -12.09 -0.01 46.21
N GLY A 305 -10.97 -0.08 45.46
CA GLY A 305 -10.95 0.01 44.00
C GLY A 305 -11.11 1.42 43.43
N GLN A 306 -11.10 2.47 44.25
CA GLN A 306 -11.22 3.86 43.75
C GLN A 306 -9.98 4.26 42.96
N ILE A 307 -10.20 4.86 41.79
CA ILE A 307 -9.15 5.33 40.88
C ILE A 307 -9.13 6.85 40.87
N GLU A 308 -7.94 7.43 41.02
CA GLU A 308 -7.72 8.88 40.99
C GLU A 308 -6.59 9.28 40.05
N ARG A 309 -6.76 10.40 39.35
CA ARG A 309 -5.68 11.05 38.58
C ARG A 309 -4.70 11.74 39.51
N LEU A 310 -3.41 11.52 39.28
CA LEU A 310 -2.29 12.21 39.92
C LEU A 310 -1.76 13.33 39.02
N ALA A 311 -0.97 14.26 39.57
CA ALA A 311 -0.47 15.46 38.88
C ALA A 311 -1.56 16.19 38.07
N ARG A 312 -2.70 16.49 38.72
CA ARG A 312 -3.88 17.08 38.05
C ARG A 312 -3.62 18.49 37.50
N ASP A 313 -2.66 19.19 38.07
CA ASP A 313 -2.14 20.50 37.67
C ASP A 313 -1.18 20.45 36.47
N PHE A 314 -0.71 19.26 36.10
CA PHE A 314 0.21 19.09 34.99
C PHE A 314 -0.54 18.74 33.70
N ASP A 315 -0.48 19.64 32.73
CA ASP A 315 -1.15 19.51 31.42
C ASP A 315 -0.25 18.92 30.32
N GLY A 316 1.06 18.81 30.58
CA GLY A 316 2.04 18.19 29.69
C GLY A 316 1.96 16.66 29.67
N ASN A 317 2.79 16.01 28.86
CA ASN A 317 2.80 14.55 28.73
C ASN A 317 3.66 13.88 29.81
N ILE A 318 3.17 12.82 30.48
CA ILE A 318 3.94 12.09 31.50
C ILE A 318 4.68 10.90 30.88
N VAL A 319 6.00 11.03 30.73
CA VAL A 319 6.88 10.08 30.02
C VAL A 319 7.28 8.89 30.89
N GLU A 320 7.49 9.09 32.18
CA GLU A 320 7.83 8.04 33.14
C GLU A 320 7.54 8.54 34.55
N TYR A 321 7.48 7.64 35.53
CA TYR A 321 7.45 8.01 36.93
C TYR A 321 8.10 6.92 37.80
N ALA A 322 8.49 7.31 39.01
CA ALA A 322 9.00 6.42 40.03
C ALA A 322 8.51 6.85 41.41
N THR A 323 8.32 5.90 42.31
CA THR A 323 7.79 6.14 43.66
C THR A 323 8.85 5.96 44.74
N ARG A 324 8.74 6.75 45.80
CA ARG A 324 9.50 6.60 47.04
C ARG A 324 8.62 7.01 48.22
N SER A 325 9.09 6.71 49.43
CA SER A 325 8.38 7.02 50.69
C SER A 325 8.08 8.51 50.91
N ASP A 326 8.79 9.42 50.26
CA ASP A 326 8.58 10.87 50.37
C ASP A 326 7.80 11.48 49.20
N GLY A 327 7.40 10.67 48.21
CA GLY A 327 6.55 11.11 47.12
C GLY A 327 6.79 10.39 45.79
N ILE A 328 6.20 10.96 44.75
CA ILE A 328 6.25 10.48 43.37
C ILE A 328 7.14 11.43 42.57
N TYR A 329 8.05 10.85 41.79
CA TYR A 329 8.92 11.55 40.85
C TYR A 329 8.41 11.31 39.44
N ILE A 330 8.15 12.38 38.70
CA ILE A 330 7.44 12.34 37.42
C ILE A 330 8.34 12.96 36.35
N LEU A 331 8.52 12.27 35.23
CA LEU A 331 9.14 12.83 34.04
C LEU A 331 8.05 13.48 33.18
N GLY A 332 7.94 14.79 33.27
CA GLY A 332 6.92 15.58 32.57
C GLY A 332 7.49 16.30 31.37
N GLN A 333 6.91 16.07 30.20
CA GLN A 333 7.23 16.77 28.95
C GLN A 333 6.40 18.04 28.79
N LEU A 334 7.06 19.17 28.58
CA LEU A 334 6.46 20.44 28.12
C LEU A 334 7.25 20.97 26.92
N GLY A 335 6.56 21.11 25.78
CA GLY A 335 7.18 21.38 24.49
C GLY A 335 8.27 20.35 24.17
N THR A 336 9.49 20.83 23.93
CA THR A 336 10.64 20.00 23.58
C THR A 336 11.44 19.50 24.77
N ASN A 337 11.16 19.94 26.01
CA ASN A 337 11.93 19.50 27.17
C ASN A 337 11.12 18.51 28.02
N VAL A 338 11.83 17.56 28.61
CA VAL A 338 11.28 16.67 29.65
C VAL A 338 12.00 16.99 30.95
N HIS A 339 11.27 17.26 32.03
CA HIS A 339 11.86 17.60 33.32
C HIS A 339 11.35 16.69 34.43
N ILE A 340 12.05 16.71 35.57
CA ILE A 340 11.65 15.99 36.78
C ILE A 340 10.71 16.90 37.60
N TYR A 341 9.52 16.39 37.91
CA TYR A 341 8.57 16.98 38.84
C TYR A 341 8.44 16.05 40.05
N THR A 342 8.10 16.62 41.21
CA THR A 342 7.79 15.82 42.41
C THR A 342 6.39 16.11 42.91
N GLN A 343 5.72 15.09 43.42
CA GLN A 343 4.43 15.20 44.07
C GLN A 343 4.48 14.43 45.40
N GLN A 344 4.38 15.14 46.53
CA GLN A 344 4.52 14.55 47.87
C GLN A 344 3.33 13.66 48.28
N SER A 345 2.12 14.01 47.84
CA SER A 345 0.89 13.25 48.11
C SER A 345 -0.14 13.50 47.01
N GLN A 346 -1.17 12.65 46.95
CA GLN A 346 -2.23 12.72 45.93
C GLN A 346 -2.93 14.10 45.89
N GLU A 347 -3.07 14.76 47.05
CA GLU A 347 -3.73 16.07 47.19
C GLU A 347 -2.83 17.26 46.83
N LYS A 348 -1.51 17.09 46.77
CA LYS A 348 -0.57 18.18 46.50
C LYS A 348 -0.28 18.32 45.01
N TYR A 349 -0.06 19.57 44.59
CA TYR A 349 0.39 19.89 43.23
C TYR A 349 1.81 19.40 42.95
N SER A 350 2.10 19.19 41.67
CA SER A 350 3.41 18.82 41.19
C SER A 350 4.38 20.01 41.25
N VAL A 351 5.61 19.79 41.69
CA VAL A 351 6.65 20.81 41.82
C VAL A 351 7.83 20.48 40.92
N LEU A 352 8.10 21.36 39.96
CA LEU A 352 9.26 21.28 39.08
C LEU A 352 10.56 21.27 39.91
N GLN A 353 11.44 20.33 39.62
CA GLN A 353 12.77 20.28 40.20
C GLN A 353 13.77 20.96 39.26
N HIS A 354 14.55 21.91 39.77
CA HIS A 354 15.51 22.67 38.98
C HIS A 354 16.70 21.81 38.54
N GLY A 355 16.64 21.33 37.30
CA GLY A 355 17.68 20.56 36.62
C GLY A 355 18.23 21.25 35.38
N TRP A 356 18.52 20.47 34.34
CA TRP A 356 19.00 20.96 33.04
C TRP A 356 17.87 21.01 32.00
N ASN A 357 18.02 21.85 30.97
CA ASN A 357 17.15 21.83 29.80
C ASN A 357 17.60 20.71 28.86
N GLY A 358 16.68 19.82 28.52
CA GLY A 358 16.95 18.63 27.72
C GLY A 358 15.85 17.61 27.93
N THR A 359 16.21 16.35 27.70
CA THR A 359 15.30 15.22 27.85
C THR A 359 15.82 14.29 28.94
N TYR A 360 15.03 14.17 30.00
CA TYR A 360 15.16 13.11 31.00
C TYR A 360 14.29 11.94 30.52
N GLU A 361 14.91 10.80 30.23
CA GLU A 361 14.23 9.69 29.53
C GLU A 361 13.76 8.59 30.48
N SER A 362 14.48 8.35 31.57
CA SER A 362 14.12 7.34 32.57
C SER A 362 14.74 7.68 33.93
N ILE A 363 14.13 7.20 35.01
CA ILE A 363 14.52 7.49 36.40
C ILE A 363 14.53 6.22 37.26
N ALA A 364 15.49 6.14 38.16
CA ALA A 364 15.53 5.14 39.21
C ALA A 364 15.82 5.79 40.56
N LEU A 365 15.16 5.29 41.60
CA LEU A 365 15.28 5.76 42.98
C LEU A 365 15.80 4.61 43.86
N SER A 366 16.59 4.94 44.87
CA SER A 366 16.90 4.00 45.94
C SER A 366 15.82 4.03 47.03
N SER A 367 15.61 2.89 47.69
CA SER A 367 14.58 2.71 48.72
C SER A 367 15.03 3.17 50.12
N ASN A 368 16.31 3.50 50.31
CA ASN A 368 16.86 3.92 51.60
C ASN A 368 16.48 5.37 52.01
N GLN A 369 16.59 5.65 53.31
CA GLN A 369 16.13 6.92 53.91
C GLN A 369 16.87 8.18 53.40
N ASN A 370 18.15 8.05 52.99
CA ASN A 370 18.96 9.16 52.45
C ASN A 370 18.89 9.22 50.90
N GLY A 371 17.77 8.79 50.33
CA GLY A 371 17.74 8.17 49.02
C GLY A 371 18.34 8.97 47.87
N SER A 372 18.94 8.23 46.95
CA SER A 372 19.58 8.72 45.74
C SER A 372 18.68 8.55 44.51
N LEU A 373 19.05 9.26 43.45
CA LEU A 373 18.38 9.24 42.17
C LEU A 373 19.42 9.05 41.08
N ALA A 374 19.12 8.10 40.18
CA ALA A 374 19.78 7.96 38.90
C ALA A 374 18.81 8.32 37.79
N PHE A 375 19.28 8.97 36.74
CA PHE A 375 18.44 9.34 35.61
C PHE A 375 19.23 9.30 34.30
N LEU A 376 18.55 8.89 33.24
CA LEU A 376 19.06 8.95 31.88
C LEU A 376 18.75 10.33 31.30
N TYR A 377 19.77 11.04 30.84
CA TYR A 377 19.61 12.40 30.33
C TYR A 377 20.42 12.65 29.08
N SER A 378 19.86 13.44 28.18
CA SER A 378 20.52 13.94 26.98
C SER A 378 20.02 15.33 26.57
N SER A 379 20.79 15.99 25.72
CA SER A 379 20.41 17.21 24.98
C SER A 379 21.22 17.27 23.69
N TYR A 380 20.89 18.11 22.71
CA TYR A 380 21.69 18.18 21.48
C TYR A 380 23.20 18.43 21.71
N GLY A 381 23.56 19.11 22.79
CA GLY A 381 24.96 19.34 23.17
C GLY A 381 25.57 18.28 24.09
N GLN A 382 24.78 17.33 24.60
CA GLN A 382 25.22 16.32 25.58
C GLN A 382 24.64 14.94 25.26
N PRO A 383 25.49 13.95 24.95
CA PRO A 383 25.04 12.62 24.60
C PRO A 383 24.40 11.94 25.79
N LYS A 384 23.57 10.95 25.46
CA LYS A 384 22.88 10.12 26.42
C LYS A 384 23.86 9.43 27.36
N GLU A 385 23.72 9.72 28.65
CA GLU A 385 24.46 9.11 29.75
C GLU A 385 23.56 8.99 30.98
N ILE A 386 23.91 8.08 31.90
CA ILE A 386 23.23 7.94 33.19
C ILE A 386 23.95 8.82 34.22
N TYR A 387 23.18 9.70 34.84
CA TYR A 387 23.61 10.60 35.89
C TYR A 387 23.11 10.13 37.24
N PHE A 388 23.85 10.47 38.29
CA PHE A 388 23.52 10.10 39.66
C PHE A 388 23.69 11.27 40.62
N ILE A 389 22.81 11.31 41.63
CA ILE A 389 22.85 12.29 42.69
C ILE A 389 22.28 11.72 43.99
N ARG A 390 22.81 12.18 45.13
CA ARG A 390 22.26 11.88 46.47
C ARG A 390 21.38 12.99 47.02
N ASN A 391 21.70 14.25 46.69
CA ASN A 391 20.92 15.40 47.12
C ASN A 391 19.97 15.86 45.99
N LEU A 392 18.73 15.41 46.06
CA LEU A 392 17.70 15.67 45.06
C LEU A 392 17.38 17.16 44.88
N ASN A 393 17.59 17.99 45.91
CA ASN A 393 17.37 19.44 45.83
C ASN A 393 18.43 20.16 44.98
N LYS A 394 19.46 19.45 44.50
CA LYS A 394 20.55 19.99 43.70
C LYS A 394 20.73 19.21 42.40
N LEU A 395 19.65 18.82 41.72
CA LEU A 395 19.69 18.03 40.46
C LEU A 395 20.75 18.50 39.47
N ALA A 396 20.92 19.82 39.28
CA ALA A 396 21.94 20.39 38.38
C ALA A 396 23.40 20.06 38.75
N SER A 397 23.66 19.49 39.94
CA SER A 397 24.98 19.02 40.39
C SER A 397 25.20 17.52 40.23
N ALA A 398 24.26 16.81 39.59
CA ALA A 398 24.38 15.39 39.30
C ALA A 398 25.63 15.09 38.47
N LYS A 399 26.21 13.91 38.66
CA LYS A 399 27.43 13.47 37.95
C LYS A 399 27.12 12.27 37.07
N ALA A 400 27.65 12.27 35.86
CA ALA A 400 27.59 11.10 34.98
C ALA A 400 28.33 9.93 35.64
N ILE A 401 27.64 8.79 35.78
CA ILE A 401 28.24 7.51 36.19
C ILE A 401 28.81 6.79 34.97
N THR A 402 28.14 6.92 33.83
CA THR A 402 28.57 6.35 32.55
C THR A 402 29.33 7.39 31.73
N ASN A 403 30.06 6.91 30.72
CA ASN A 403 30.83 7.76 29.80
C ASN A 403 30.99 7.03 28.45
N GLU A 404 29.96 6.29 28.06
CA GLU A 404 30.02 5.36 26.93
C GLU A 404 29.96 6.07 25.58
N ASN A 405 29.42 7.30 25.54
CA ASN A 405 29.19 8.09 24.33
C ASN A 405 30.07 9.36 24.25
N LYS A 406 31.10 9.47 25.10
CA LYS A 406 31.98 10.67 25.20
C LYS A 406 32.63 11.08 23.88
N LEU A 407 32.85 10.16 22.95
CA LEU A 407 33.53 10.47 21.68
C LEU A 407 32.71 11.47 20.85
N LEU A 408 31.39 11.45 20.99
CA LEU A 408 30.49 12.29 20.19
C LEU A 408 30.60 13.78 20.54
N ILE A 409 30.93 14.13 21.80
CA ILE A 409 31.20 15.53 22.20
C ILE A 409 32.61 16.01 21.82
N GLN A 410 33.47 15.10 21.37
CA GLN A 410 34.81 15.40 20.88
C GLN A 410 34.83 15.59 19.36
N ARG A 411 33.67 15.70 18.71
CA ARG A 411 33.52 15.96 17.28
C ARG A 411 33.03 17.38 17.02
N ASN A 412 33.36 17.92 15.85
CA ASN A 412 32.93 19.23 15.41
C ASN A 412 31.53 19.14 14.78
N LEU A 413 30.68 20.11 15.11
CA LEU A 413 29.46 20.40 14.35
C LEU A 413 29.77 21.62 13.45
N PRO A 414 29.59 21.52 12.12
CA PRO A 414 29.87 22.61 11.19
C PRO A 414 28.94 23.82 11.41
N GLN A 415 29.43 25.02 11.08
CA GLN A 415 28.67 26.27 11.12
C GLN A 415 28.63 26.94 9.74
N HIS A 416 27.41 27.35 9.36
CA HIS A 416 26.99 28.28 8.28
C HIS A 416 26.55 27.70 6.93
N LYS A 417 25.37 28.19 6.47
CA LYS A 417 24.69 27.96 5.16
C LYS A 417 24.61 26.49 4.74
N LEU A 418 23.67 25.79 5.38
CA LEU A 418 23.55 24.34 5.29
C LEU A 418 22.27 23.95 4.51
N PRO A 419 22.28 22.91 3.66
CA PRO A 419 21.07 22.29 3.13
C PRO A 419 20.15 21.85 4.28
N LEU A 420 18.82 21.99 4.10
CA LEU A 420 17.85 21.65 5.14
C LEU A 420 17.38 20.20 4.99
N LEU A 421 17.47 19.42 6.06
CA LEU A 421 16.78 18.16 6.25
C LEU A 421 15.61 18.36 7.23
N VAL A 422 14.39 18.10 6.79
CA VAL A 422 13.20 18.03 7.65
C VAL A 422 13.05 16.60 8.13
N LEU A 423 13.34 16.34 9.41
CA LEU A 423 13.28 15.00 9.99
C LEU A 423 12.03 14.86 10.87
N LEU A 424 11.11 13.99 10.45
CA LEU A 424 9.79 13.81 11.05
C LEU A 424 9.79 12.62 12.03
N HIS A 425 9.33 12.85 13.25
CA HIS A 425 9.23 11.80 14.26
C HIS A 425 8.13 10.77 13.92
N GLY A 426 8.34 9.52 14.34
CA GLY A 426 7.34 8.45 14.28
C GLY A 426 6.29 8.56 15.38
N GLY A 427 5.20 7.79 15.27
CA GLY A 427 4.01 7.86 16.11
C GLY A 427 3.19 9.16 15.94
N PRO A 428 1.86 9.09 15.67
CA PRO A 428 1.04 10.29 15.58
C PRO A 428 0.90 11.05 16.91
N TYR A 429 1.14 10.37 18.03
CA TYR A 429 1.08 10.89 19.40
C TYR A 429 2.44 10.81 20.10
N ALA A 430 3.48 11.34 19.45
CA ALA A 430 4.85 11.43 19.97
C ALA A 430 5.41 12.84 19.72
N ALA A 431 6.68 13.09 20.05
CA ALA A 431 7.30 14.39 19.83
C ALA A 431 8.82 14.28 19.66
N SER A 432 9.40 15.17 18.87
CA SER A 432 10.84 15.45 18.92
C SER A 432 11.13 16.32 20.15
N THR A 433 12.03 15.84 20.99
CA THR A 433 12.48 16.52 22.20
C THR A 433 13.92 17.01 22.05
N ASN A 434 14.40 17.85 22.96
CA ASN A 434 15.79 18.28 23.05
C ASN A 434 16.64 17.13 23.59
N GLN A 435 16.81 16.11 22.76
CA GLN A 435 17.50 14.87 23.09
C GLN A 435 18.65 14.60 22.13
N PHE A 436 19.57 13.78 22.59
CA PHE A 436 20.62 13.22 21.75
C PHE A 436 20.29 11.75 21.46
N ASP A 437 20.10 11.41 20.20
CA ASP A 437 19.95 10.01 19.78
C ASP A 437 20.84 9.69 18.58
N GLY A 438 21.53 8.55 18.69
CA GLY A 438 22.45 7.99 17.69
C GLY A 438 21.91 6.70 17.06
N SER A 439 20.59 6.53 17.04
CA SER A 439 19.94 5.35 16.47
C SER A 439 19.82 5.43 14.94
N ALA A 440 19.61 4.29 14.28
CA ALA A 440 19.34 4.26 12.84
C ALA A 440 18.07 5.03 12.43
N ALA A 441 17.16 5.30 13.38
CA ALA A 441 15.92 6.05 13.14
C ALA A 441 16.06 7.56 13.40
N SER A 442 17.18 8.04 13.95
CA SER A 442 17.37 9.44 14.39
C SER A 442 18.60 10.09 13.75
N LEU A 443 18.56 10.33 12.44
CA LEU A 443 19.71 10.81 11.66
C LEU A 443 20.08 12.29 11.88
N ALA A 444 19.38 13.01 12.77
CA ALA A 444 19.54 14.45 12.97
C ALA A 444 20.99 14.84 13.27
N LEU A 445 21.64 14.16 14.21
CA LEU A 445 23.01 14.46 14.59
C LEU A 445 24.00 14.15 13.45
N LEU A 446 23.84 13.02 12.77
CA LEU A 446 24.70 12.63 11.66
C LEU A 446 24.60 13.66 10.53
N ALA A 447 23.39 14.02 10.12
CA ALA A 447 23.14 15.05 9.13
C ALA A 447 23.75 16.40 9.56
N ALA A 448 23.55 16.81 10.81
CA ALA A 448 24.16 18.02 11.35
C ALA A 448 25.69 17.98 11.28
N SER A 449 26.31 16.86 11.62
CA SER A 449 27.78 16.68 11.56
C SER A 449 28.34 16.73 10.13
N GLU A 450 27.54 16.37 9.14
CA GLU A 450 27.87 16.46 7.71
C GLU A 450 27.50 17.80 7.08
N GLY A 451 27.04 18.77 7.88
CA GLY A 451 26.76 20.11 7.38
C GLY A 451 25.35 20.29 6.85
N TRP A 452 24.37 19.61 7.44
CA TRP A 452 22.95 19.88 7.21
C TRP A 452 22.35 20.69 8.36
N LEU A 453 21.45 21.60 8.03
CA LEU A 453 20.49 22.12 9.00
C LEU A 453 19.40 21.06 9.17
N VAL A 454 19.02 20.75 10.40
CA VAL A 454 17.93 19.78 10.65
C VAL A 454 16.76 20.48 11.32
N LEU A 455 15.57 20.36 10.73
CA LEU A 455 14.31 20.76 11.34
C LEU A 455 13.58 19.50 11.83
N GLU A 456 13.34 19.43 13.13
CA GLU A 456 12.52 18.38 13.77
C GLU A 456 11.20 19.00 14.27
N PRO A 457 10.15 19.08 13.43
CA PRO A 457 8.93 19.78 13.79
C PRO A 457 8.05 18.93 14.72
N ASN A 458 7.46 19.59 15.72
CA ASN A 458 6.31 19.07 16.46
C ASN A 458 5.04 19.68 15.85
N TYR A 459 4.31 18.87 15.09
CA TYR A 459 3.09 19.24 14.36
C TYR A 459 1.84 18.91 15.21
N ARG A 460 0.65 19.39 14.81
CA ARG A 460 -0.60 19.01 15.50
C ARG A 460 -0.72 17.48 15.58
N GLY A 461 -0.97 16.97 16.78
CA GLY A 461 -0.80 15.55 17.12
C GLY A 461 0.36 15.28 18.07
N SER A 462 1.38 16.13 18.12
CA SER A 462 2.54 15.89 18.98
C SER A 462 2.25 16.08 20.47
N THR A 463 2.91 15.30 21.32
CA THR A 463 2.83 15.42 22.79
C THR A 463 3.58 16.65 23.32
N GLY A 464 3.22 17.12 24.52
CA GLY A 464 3.88 18.23 25.21
C GLY A 464 3.23 19.61 24.99
N TYR A 465 2.15 19.69 24.21
CA TYR A 465 1.46 20.93 23.83
C TYR A 465 -0.03 20.97 24.25
N GLY A 466 -0.45 20.07 25.14
CA GLY A 466 -1.83 19.97 25.63
C GLY A 466 -2.69 18.99 24.84
N ASP A 467 -3.78 18.53 25.47
CA ASP A 467 -4.66 17.52 24.86
C ASP A 467 -5.36 18.07 23.61
N GLN A 468 -5.70 19.35 23.57
CA GLN A 468 -6.31 19.95 22.37
C GLN A 468 -5.38 19.82 21.15
N PHE A 469 -4.11 20.24 21.28
CA PHE A 469 -3.14 20.18 20.17
C PHE A 469 -2.90 18.73 19.71
N LEU A 470 -2.95 17.77 20.63
CA LEU A 470 -2.86 16.34 20.35
C LEU A 470 -4.05 15.83 19.51
N ASN A 471 -5.27 16.25 19.82
CA ASN A 471 -6.48 15.75 19.15
C ASN A 471 -6.77 16.41 17.79
N GLU A 472 -6.18 17.57 17.50
CA GLU A 472 -6.39 18.30 16.24
C GLU A 472 -5.91 17.53 14.99
N ILE A 473 -5.17 16.44 15.17
CA ILE A 473 -4.73 15.53 14.10
C ILE A 473 -5.83 14.57 13.61
N HIS A 474 -6.89 14.34 14.39
CA HIS A 474 -7.92 13.36 14.02
C HIS A 474 -8.66 13.76 12.75
N TYR A 475 -9.19 12.76 12.05
CA TYR A 475 -9.88 12.87 10.77
C TYR A 475 -8.97 13.28 9.60
N TYR A 476 -7.92 14.07 9.83
CA TYR A 476 -7.00 14.51 8.78
C TYR A 476 -5.54 14.30 9.19
N PRO A 477 -5.14 13.04 9.45
CA PRO A 477 -3.90 12.74 10.14
C PRO A 477 -2.64 12.95 9.33
N LEU A 478 -2.66 13.29 8.04
CA LEU A 478 -1.44 13.60 7.30
C LEU A 478 -1.50 15.01 6.73
N SER A 479 -2.67 15.44 6.26
CA SER A 479 -2.82 16.75 5.64
C SER A 479 -2.73 17.92 6.61
N LEU A 480 -3.22 17.80 7.85
CA LEU A 480 -3.07 18.84 8.86
C LEU A 480 -1.62 18.96 9.36
N PRO A 481 -0.97 17.87 9.82
CA PRO A 481 0.46 17.90 10.14
C PRO A 481 1.34 18.37 8.97
N GLY A 482 1.02 17.94 7.75
CA GLY A 482 1.76 18.33 6.55
C GLY A 482 1.78 19.83 6.32
N ARG A 483 0.68 20.54 6.62
CA ARG A 483 0.63 22.01 6.57
C ARG A 483 1.51 22.65 7.64
N ASP A 484 1.49 22.12 8.86
CA ASP A 484 2.30 22.63 9.96
C ASP A 484 3.79 22.49 9.64
N ILE A 485 4.20 21.33 9.10
CA ILE A 485 5.57 21.04 8.67
C ILE A 485 6.02 22.03 7.59
N LEU A 486 5.22 22.21 6.53
CA LEU A 486 5.57 23.14 5.45
C LEU A 486 5.65 24.59 5.93
N SER A 487 4.81 24.99 6.89
CA SER A 487 4.87 26.33 7.48
C SER A 487 6.19 26.57 8.25
N GLY A 488 6.71 25.55 8.92
CA GLY A 488 8.02 25.59 9.58
C GLY A 488 9.16 25.76 8.57
N VAL A 489 9.10 25.02 7.45
CA VAL A 489 10.06 25.15 6.34
C VAL A 489 10.01 26.56 5.74
N ASP A 490 8.81 27.08 5.46
CA ASP A 490 8.61 28.43 4.93
C ASP A 490 9.19 29.50 5.83
N ARG A 491 9.01 29.33 7.15
CA ARG A 491 9.57 30.26 8.13
C ARG A 491 11.09 30.25 8.12
N LEU A 492 11.74 29.08 8.09
CA LEU A 492 13.20 28.97 8.04
C LEU A 492 13.80 29.57 6.76
N ILE A 493 13.13 29.41 5.62
CA ILE A 493 13.54 30.02 4.36
C ILE A 493 13.39 31.55 4.43
N LYS A 494 12.24 32.03 4.90
CA LYS A 494 11.95 33.46 5.03
C LYS A 494 12.94 34.18 5.96
N ASP A 495 13.34 33.52 7.05
CA ASP A 495 14.30 34.07 8.01
C ASP A 495 15.76 33.95 7.52
N GLY A 496 16.00 33.40 6.32
CA GLY A 496 17.32 33.25 5.72
C GLY A 496 18.19 32.17 6.36
N ILE A 497 17.57 31.26 7.14
CA ILE A 497 18.25 30.17 7.85
C ILE A 497 18.45 28.96 6.91
N ALA A 498 17.46 28.64 6.07
CA ALA A 498 17.49 27.53 5.13
C ALA A 498 17.56 28.00 3.66
N ASP A 499 18.28 27.27 2.81
CA ASP A 499 18.30 27.48 1.36
C ASP A 499 17.08 26.80 0.70
N SER A 500 16.25 27.58 0.00
CA SER A 500 15.04 27.08 -0.67
C SER A 500 15.32 26.10 -1.81
N ASN A 501 16.54 26.09 -2.36
CA ASN A 501 16.92 25.18 -3.45
C ASN A 501 17.48 23.84 -2.96
N SER A 502 17.76 23.72 -1.66
CA SER A 502 18.48 22.60 -1.05
C SER A 502 17.70 22.02 0.13
N LEU A 503 16.53 21.45 -0.16
CA LEU A 503 15.61 20.89 0.84
C LEU A 503 15.50 19.37 0.70
N ALA A 504 15.53 18.66 1.82
CA ALA A 504 15.23 17.24 1.93
C ALA A 504 14.22 16.99 3.06
N VAL A 505 13.48 15.88 2.99
CA VAL A 505 12.54 15.45 4.02
C VAL A 505 12.75 13.98 4.34
N GLY A 506 12.51 13.56 5.58
CA GLY A 506 12.51 12.14 5.89
C GLY A 506 11.93 11.81 7.25
N GLY A 507 11.64 10.52 7.46
CA GLY A 507 11.11 10.03 8.72
C GLY A 507 10.90 8.52 8.72
N TYR A 508 10.72 7.96 9.92
CA TYR A 508 10.46 6.53 10.13
C TYR A 508 9.07 6.31 10.72
N SER A 509 8.45 5.16 10.46
CA SER A 509 7.09 4.82 10.90
C SER A 509 6.09 5.91 10.44
N TYR A 510 5.28 6.48 11.33
CA TYR A 510 4.36 7.58 11.00
C TYR A 510 5.08 8.82 10.40
N GLY A 511 6.34 9.10 10.76
CA GLY A 511 7.16 10.11 10.08
C GLY A 511 7.43 9.74 8.61
N GLY A 512 7.49 8.43 8.31
CA GLY A 512 7.49 7.90 6.94
C GLY A 512 6.14 8.05 6.24
N PHE A 513 5.01 7.92 6.95
CA PHE A 513 3.66 8.20 6.39
C PHE A 513 3.58 9.67 5.96
N LEU A 514 4.03 10.59 6.82
CA LEU A 514 4.07 12.01 6.53
C LEU A 514 5.06 12.35 5.42
N THR A 515 6.23 11.70 5.38
CA THR A 515 7.21 11.86 4.29
C THR A 515 6.58 11.47 2.96
N ASN A 516 5.97 10.28 2.88
CA ASN A 516 5.28 9.79 1.69
C ASN A 516 4.15 10.73 1.26
N TRP A 517 3.39 11.27 2.22
CA TRP A 517 2.33 12.22 1.92
C TRP A 517 2.91 13.54 1.38
N LEU A 518 3.87 14.16 2.06
CA LEU A 518 4.45 15.45 1.68
C LEU A 518 5.04 15.46 0.27
N ILE A 519 5.75 14.41 -0.14
CA ILE A 519 6.34 14.34 -1.49
C ILE A 519 5.28 14.22 -2.60
N THR A 520 4.05 13.84 -2.25
CA THR A 520 2.90 13.87 -3.18
C THR A 520 2.15 15.20 -3.16
N GLN A 521 2.51 16.15 -2.29
CA GLN A 521 1.84 17.46 -2.22
C GLN A 521 2.74 18.62 -2.65
N THR A 522 4.05 18.41 -2.74
CA THR A 522 5.00 19.46 -3.11
C THR A 522 6.26 18.89 -3.75
N THR A 523 6.84 19.65 -4.67
CA THR A 523 8.07 19.32 -5.41
C THR A 523 9.31 20.03 -4.86
N ARG A 524 9.15 20.72 -3.72
CA ARG A 524 10.21 21.54 -3.09
C ARG A 524 11.36 20.72 -2.52
N PHE A 525 11.10 19.49 -2.10
CA PHE A 525 12.12 18.58 -1.57
C PHE A 525 12.85 17.88 -2.72
N LYS A 526 14.18 17.99 -2.74
CA LYS A 526 15.07 17.36 -3.72
C LYS A 526 15.39 15.90 -3.39
N ALA A 527 15.23 15.52 -2.12
CA ALA A 527 15.42 14.15 -1.65
C ALA A 527 14.40 13.81 -0.55
N ALA A 528 14.02 12.53 -0.49
CA ALA A 528 13.10 12.01 0.51
C ALA A 528 13.61 10.68 1.10
N LEU A 529 13.58 10.53 2.43
CA LEU A 529 13.92 9.30 3.13
C LEU A 529 12.70 8.76 3.88
N THR A 530 12.14 7.64 3.41
CA THR A 530 10.99 6.98 4.05
C THR A 530 11.39 5.62 4.60
N GLY A 531 11.16 5.39 5.89
CA GLY A 531 11.42 4.10 6.54
C GLY A 531 10.19 3.57 7.27
N ALA A 532 9.79 2.32 7.01
CA ALA A 532 8.54 1.74 7.55
C ALA A 532 7.29 2.66 7.38
N GLY A 533 7.28 3.49 6.33
CA GLY A 533 6.18 4.39 6.02
C GLY A 533 5.12 3.71 5.17
N SER A 534 3.84 3.86 5.52
CA SER A 534 2.73 3.37 4.71
C SER A 534 2.33 4.38 3.63
N ILE A 535 1.67 3.86 2.59
CA ILE A 535 1.17 4.62 1.44
C ILE A 535 -0.34 4.42 1.18
N GLU A 536 -0.96 3.38 1.78
CA GLU A 536 -2.38 3.07 1.64
C GLU A 536 -2.96 2.62 2.99
N HIS A 537 -3.89 3.40 3.51
CA HIS A 537 -4.33 3.30 4.91
C HIS A 537 -5.39 2.22 5.14
N VAL A 538 -6.14 1.80 4.11
CA VAL A 538 -7.09 0.68 4.23
C VAL A 538 -6.35 -0.63 4.42
N SER A 539 -5.31 -0.86 3.63
CA SER A 539 -4.38 -1.97 3.77
C SER A 539 -3.64 -1.89 5.09
N THR A 540 -3.21 -0.70 5.51
CA THR A 540 -2.56 -0.53 6.83
C THR A 540 -3.50 -0.98 7.94
N TRP A 541 -4.75 -0.51 7.94
CA TRP A 541 -5.77 -1.01 8.86
C TRP A 541 -6.00 -2.52 8.71
N GLY A 542 -5.94 -3.05 7.49
CA GLY A 542 -6.14 -4.46 7.15
C GLY A 542 -5.01 -5.41 7.56
N THR A 543 -3.77 -4.93 7.66
CA THR A 543 -2.59 -5.79 7.84
C THR A 543 -1.74 -5.46 9.06
N MET A 544 -1.95 -4.29 9.67
CA MET A 544 -1.30 -3.89 10.91
C MET A 544 -1.93 -4.60 12.11
N ASP A 545 -1.15 -4.76 13.16
CA ASP A 545 -1.54 -5.33 14.45
C ASP A 545 -2.14 -4.32 15.44
N LEU A 546 -2.32 -3.06 15.02
CA LEU A 546 -3.01 -2.00 15.78
C LEU A 546 -4.20 -1.39 15.00
N PRO A 547 -5.13 -2.19 14.43
CA PRO A 547 -6.22 -1.68 13.58
C PRO A 547 -7.16 -0.69 14.29
N ALA A 548 -7.36 -0.84 15.60
CA ALA A 548 -8.13 0.11 16.41
C ALA A 548 -7.53 1.52 16.36
N SER A 549 -6.20 1.64 16.44
CA SER A 549 -5.50 2.92 16.43
C SER A 549 -5.66 3.67 15.10
N ILE A 550 -5.65 2.95 13.97
CA ILE A 550 -5.85 3.51 12.65
C ILE A 550 -7.30 3.97 12.48
N SER A 551 -8.27 3.13 12.84
CA SER A 551 -9.70 3.48 12.75
C SER A 551 -10.02 4.74 13.56
N TYR A 552 -9.45 4.81 14.76
CA TYR A 552 -9.59 5.97 15.64
C TYR A 552 -9.00 7.25 15.02
N LEU A 553 -7.76 7.18 14.52
CA LEU A 553 -7.06 8.33 13.96
C LEU A 553 -7.79 8.92 12.74
N PHE A 554 -8.43 8.07 11.95
CA PHE A 554 -9.20 8.43 10.76
C PHE A 554 -10.68 8.74 11.05
N GLY A 555 -11.14 8.53 12.29
CA GLY A 555 -12.50 8.84 12.73
C GLY A 555 -13.57 7.81 12.33
N GLY A 556 -13.19 6.59 11.99
CA GLY A 556 -14.09 5.49 11.61
C GLY A 556 -13.37 4.36 10.88
N PHE A 557 -14.07 3.27 10.60
CA PHE A 557 -13.54 2.17 9.79
C PHE A 557 -13.43 2.54 8.30
N PRO A 558 -12.61 1.84 7.49
CA PRO A 558 -12.45 2.12 6.06
C PRO A 558 -13.74 2.20 5.24
N TRP A 559 -14.76 1.41 5.57
CA TRP A 559 -16.06 1.44 4.88
C TRP A 559 -17.02 2.51 5.42
N GLU A 560 -16.79 3.06 6.61
CA GLU A 560 -17.60 4.14 7.20
C GLU A 560 -17.15 5.50 6.69
N VAL A 561 -15.84 5.71 6.58
CA VAL A 561 -15.22 6.98 6.13
C VAL A 561 -14.22 6.79 4.96
N PRO A 562 -14.60 6.10 3.87
CA PRO A 562 -13.67 5.76 2.79
C PRO A 562 -13.01 6.97 2.13
N HIS A 563 -13.72 8.10 2.07
CA HIS A 563 -13.23 9.34 1.50
C HIS A 563 -12.03 9.92 2.28
N ILE A 564 -11.99 9.75 3.61
CA ILE A 564 -10.86 10.19 4.44
C ILE A 564 -9.64 9.30 4.20
N TYR A 565 -9.84 7.98 4.25
CA TYR A 565 -8.78 7.01 3.99
C TYR A 565 -8.13 7.23 2.62
N GLN A 566 -8.93 7.52 1.59
CA GLN A 566 -8.44 7.85 0.25
C GLN A 566 -7.71 9.21 0.22
N ALA A 567 -8.29 10.26 0.78
CA ALA A 567 -7.72 11.61 0.75
C ALA A 567 -6.38 11.71 1.50
N GLU A 568 -6.21 10.93 2.56
CA GLU A 568 -5.00 10.94 3.38
C GLU A 568 -3.98 9.89 2.92
N SER A 569 -4.35 8.91 2.08
CA SER A 569 -3.42 7.91 1.55
C SER A 569 -2.55 8.47 0.41
N PRO A 570 -1.20 8.52 0.56
CA PRO A 570 -0.29 9.04 -0.46
C PRO A 570 -0.45 8.38 -1.83
N ILE A 571 -0.84 7.10 -1.89
CA ILE A 571 -0.97 6.36 -3.15
C ILE A 571 -1.99 7.01 -4.11
N TYR A 572 -3.05 7.64 -3.61
CA TYR A 572 -4.04 8.32 -4.44
C TYR A 572 -3.58 9.71 -4.92
N HIS A 573 -2.43 10.19 -4.44
CA HIS A 573 -1.80 11.44 -4.85
C HIS A 573 -0.49 11.22 -5.61
N LEU A 574 -0.10 9.97 -5.89
CA LEU A 574 1.20 9.62 -6.45
C LEU A 574 1.52 10.37 -7.76
N ALA A 575 0.51 10.67 -8.57
CA ALA A 575 0.65 11.45 -9.82
C ALA A 575 1.20 12.87 -9.62
N LYS A 576 1.13 13.42 -8.41
CA LYS A 576 1.69 14.72 -8.05
C LYS A 576 3.16 14.64 -7.62
N ALA A 577 3.66 13.44 -7.29
CA ALA A 577 5.06 13.27 -6.94
C ALA A 577 5.93 13.41 -8.20
N SER A 578 7.05 14.12 -8.07
CA SER A 578 8.06 14.26 -9.12
C SER A 578 9.38 13.73 -8.58
N ALA A 579 9.87 12.63 -9.13
CA ALA A 579 11.21 12.15 -8.85
C ALA A 579 12.22 12.89 -9.75
N LEU A 580 13.35 13.32 -9.18
CA LEU A 580 14.52 13.73 -9.96
C LEU A 580 15.32 12.48 -10.35
N ASP A 581 15.58 12.39 -11.65
CA ASP A 581 15.96 11.22 -12.43
C ASP A 581 17.50 11.12 -12.54
N GLU A 582 18.25 10.83 -11.46
CA GLU A 582 19.72 10.92 -11.52
C GLU A 582 20.58 9.83 -10.81
N ALA A 583 20.01 8.72 -10.34
CA ALA A 583 20.85 7.59 -9.90
C ALA A 583 20.28 6.25 -10.37
N ASP A 584 21.08 5.51 -11.13
CA ASP A 584 20.93 4.08 -11.47
C ASP A 584 20.00 3.65 -12.61
N GLY A 585 19.71 4.49 -13.61
CA GLY A 585 19.27 4.00 -14.94
C GLY A 585 17.96 3.18 -14.97
N ILE A 586 17.22 3.12 -13.86
CA ILE A 586 15.88 2.55 -13.77
C ILE A 586 14.91 3.73 -13.74
N LYS A 587 14.40 4.10 -14.92
CA LYS A 587 13.25 5.01 -15.02
C LYS A 587 12.02 4.31 -14.45
N ILE A 588 11.69 4.58 -13.19
CA ILE A 588 10.35 4.33 -12.67
C ILE A 588 9.51 5.52 -13.14
N SER A 589 8.89 5.38 -14.32
CA SER A 589 7.75 6.21 -14.71
C SER A 589 6.76 6.24 -13.54
N PRO A 590 6.16 7.38 -13.17
CA PRO A 590 5.14 7.42 -12.14
C PRO A 590 4.15 6.31 -12.44
N ILE A 591 3.96 5.39 -11.48
CA ILE A 591 2.94 4.35 -11.60
C ILE A 591 1.66 5.13 -11.88
N SER A 592 1.17 5.02 -13.12
CA SER A 592 -0.14 5.49 -13.53
C SER A 592 -1.15 4.63 -12.79
N THR A 593 -1.26 4.87 -11.49
CA THR A 593 -2.36 4.38 -10.70
C THR A 593 -3.51 5.13 -11.30
N ALA A 594 -4.31 4.40 -12.07
CA ALA A 594 -5.63 4.80 -12.47
C ALA A 594 -6.43 5.08 -11.19
N VAL A 595 -6.18 6.24 -10.58
CA VAL A 595 -7.25 7.02 -9.98
C VAL A 595 -8.26 7.07 -11.11
N ARG A 596 -9.43 6.47 -10.91
CA ARG A 596 -10.62 6.87 -11.66
C ARG A 596 -10.80 8.35 -11.35
N GLN A 597 -10.02 9.22 -12.01
CA GLN A 597 -10.59 10.42 -12.56
C GLN A 597 -11.83 9.91 -13.27
N VAL A 598 -12.99 10.40 -12.85
CA VAL A 598 -14.21 10.13 -13.60
C VAL A 598 -13.96 10.75 -14.97
N LEU A 599 -13.41 9.95 -15.88
CA LEU A 599 -13.15 10.34 -17.25
C LEU A 599 -14.54 10.60 -17.83
N ILE A 600 -14.81 11.88 -18.08
CA ILE A 600 -16.02 12.30 -18.76
C ILE A 600 -16.06 11.57 -20.10
N LYS A 601 -17.20 10.99 -20.44
CA LYS A 601 -17.39 10.28 -21.71
C LYS A 601 -17.10 11.24 -22.86
N PRO A 602 -16.08 11.01 -23.71
CA PRO A 602 -15.78 11.89 -24.84
C PRO A 602 -16.97 11.99 -25.81
N GLN A 603 -17.81 10.97 -25.86
CA GLN A 603 -19.02 10.94 -26.69
C GLN A 603 -20.00 12.08 -26.40
N LEU A 604 -19.97 12.65 -25.18
CA LEU A 604 -20.81 13.79 -24.81
C LEU A 604 -20.42 15.07 -25.55
N ASN A 605 -19.19 15.14 -26.08
CA ASN A 605 -18.67 16.29 -26.80
C ASN A 605 -18.67 16.09 -28.33
N PHE A 606 -19.12 14.94 -28.84
CA PHE A 606 -19.21 14.72 -30.28
C PHE A 606 -20.32 15.60 -30.87
N GLN A 607 -20.08 16.15 -32.06
CA GLN A 607 -21.04 17.00 -32.74
C GLN A 607 -22.34 16.24 -33.06
N TYR A 608 -22.22 14.96 -33.40
CA TYR A 608 -23.33 14.07 -33.71
C TYR A 608 -23.47 12.98 -32.66
N LYS A 609 -24.69 12.79 -32.16
CA LYS A 609 -25.00 11.72 -31.21
C LYS A 609 -24.82 10.36 -31.87
N ILE A 610 -24.22 9.42 -31.14
CA ILE A 610 -24.04 8.04 -31.59
C ILE A 610 -25.40 7.35 -31.68
N ASP A 611 -25.67 6.70 -32.82
CA ASP A 611 -26.89 5.92 -33.05
C ASP A 611 -26.64 4.43 -32.81
N ASN A 612 -27.05 3.97 -31.63
CA ASN A 612 -27.02 2.57 -31.20
C ASN A 612 -28.32 1.81 -31.52
N SER A 613 -29.26 2.40 -32.29
CA SER A 613 -30.53 1.75 -32.61
C SER A 613 -30.36 0.56 -33.56
N THR A 614 -31.29 -0.39 -33.46
CA THR A 614 -31.39 -1.57 -34.35
C THR A 614 -32.25 -1.30 -35.59
N ILE A 615 -32.93 -0.15 -35.63
CA ILE A 615 -33.92 0.18 -36.67
C ILE A 615 -33.24 0.57 -37.98
N ILE A 616 -32.18 1.38 -37.89
CA ILE A 616 -31.49 1.93 -39.06
C ILE A 616 -30.15 1.21 -39.22
N PRO A 617 -29.85 0.58 -40.38
CA PRO A 617 -28.55 -0.01 -40.66
C PRO A 617 -27.43 1.04 -40.64
N PHE A 618 -26.16 0.63 -40.64
CA PHE A 618 -25.06 1.59 -40.76
C PHE A 618 -25.12 2.30 -42.11
N ILE A 619 -25.11 3.64 -42.09
CA ILE A 619 -25.07 4.48 -43.28
C ILE A 619 -23.67 5.12 -43.37
N PRO A 620 -22.96 4.97 -44.49
CA PRO A 620 -21.66 5.60 -44.70
C PRO A 620 -21.64 7.10 -44.37
N LYS A 621 -20.65 7.52 -43.57
CA LYS A 621 -20.48 8.93 -43.15
C LYS A 621 -19.87 9.84 -44.21
N ILE A 622 -19.34 9.27 -45.29
CA ILE A 622 -18.68 10.03 -46.35
C ILE A 622 -19.66 10.97 -47.07
N ARG A 623 -19.20 12.19 -47.33
CA ARG A 623 -19.94 13.22 -48.11
C ARG A 623 -19.16 13.72 -49.32
N ILE A 624 -17.84 13.62 -49.27
CA ILE A 624 -16.93 13.98 -50.35
C ILE A 624 -16.10 12.74 -50.67
N LYS A 625 -16.09 12.32 -51.93
CA LYS A 625 -15.36 11.13 -52.41
C LYS A 625 -14.15 11.56 -53.26
N PRO A 626 -13.01 11.91 -52.66
CA PRO A 626 -11.79 12.20 -53.42
C PRO A 626 -11.27 10.94 -54.14
N ASN A 627 -10.45 11.11 -55.18
CA ASN A 627 -9.88 9.98 -55.95
C ASN A 627 -10.93 9.02 -56.56
N ALA A 628 -12.16 9.49 -56.80
CA ALA A 628 -13.24 8.65 -57.31
C ALA A 628 -13.04 8.26 -58.78
N LEU A 629 -13.21 6.97 -59.08
CA LEU A 629 -13.45 6.45 -60.42
C LEU A 629 -14.96 6.34 -60.68
N THR A 630 -15.73 5.93 -59.67
CA THR A 630 -17.20 5.92 -59.68
C THR A 630 -17.72 7.08 -58.81
N PRO A 631 -18.58 7.97 -59.32
CA PRO A 631 -19.13 9.08 -58.53
C PRO A 631 -19.85 8.61 -57.27
N LEU A 632 -19.81 9.40 -56.19
CA LEU A 632 -20.64 9.17 -55.01
C LEU A 632 -22.12 9.37 -55.40
N PRO A 633 -23.06 8.49 -54.98
CA PRO A 633 -24.48 8.67 -55.25
C PRO A 633 -24.94 10.07 -54.86
N MET A 634 -25.61 10.78 -55.78
CA MET A 634 -25.96 12.20 -55.63
C MET A 634 -26.77 12.48 -54.36
N ILE A 635 -27.57 11.49 -53.94
CA ILE A 635 -28.36 11.54 -52.71
C ILE A 635 -27.49 11.62 -51.46
N MET A 636 -26.34 10.91 -51.41
CA MET A 636 -25.41 10.94 -50.28
C MET A 636 -24.66 12.27 -50.19
N ALA A 637 -24.37 12.90 -51.33
CA ALA A 637 -23.70 14.20 -51.39
C ALA A 637 -24.60 15.36 -50.92
N GLN A 638 -25.92 15.20 -51.02
CA GLN A 638 -26.93 16.21 -50.67
C GLN A 638 -27.59 15.98 -49.30
N MET A 639 -27.26 14.89 -48.61
CA MET A 639 -27.78 14.56 -47.29
C MET A 639 -27.17 15.44 -46.20
N ASN A 640 -28.01 16.26 -45.55
CA ASN A 640 -27.70 16.79 -44.23
C ASN A 640 -27.67 15.62 -43.23
N PHE A 641 -26.84 15.69 -42.18
CA PHE A 641 -26.67 14.62 -41.15
C PHE A 641 -27.92 14.36 -40.27
N GLU A 642 -29.13 14.64 -40.77
CA GLU A 642 -30.42 14.37 -40.12
C GLU A 642 -30.86 12.90 -40.29
N PRO A 643 -31.81 12.40 -39.46
CA PRO A 643 -32.23 11.00 -39.49
C PRO A 643 -32.86 10.61 -40.83
N ILE A 644 -32.32 9.57 -41.45
CA ILE A 644 -32.85 8.98 -42.68
C ILE A 644 -34.00 8.04 -42.31
N ASP A 645 -35.17 8.23 -42.94
CA ASP A 645 -36.32 7.33 -42.78
C ASP A 645 -36.15 6.05 -43.63
N LEU A 646 -36.73 4.94 -43.16
CA LEU A 646 -36.71 3.62 -43.79
C LEU A 646 -37.21 3.63 -45.24
N ASP A 647 -38.15 4.52 -45.56
CA ASP A 647 -38.67 4.73 -46.91
C ASP A 647 -37.60 5.17 -47.92
N LEU A 648 -36.59 5.91 -47.47
CA LEU A 648 -35.49 6.36 -48.34
C LEU A 648 -34.52 5.20 -48.64
N LEU A 649 -34.23 4.37 -47.63
CA LEU A 649 -33.36 3.19 -47.77
C LEU A 649 -33.98 2.12 -48.68
N GLN A 650 -35.31 1.98 -48.68
CA GLN A 650 -36.00 1.08 -49.63
C GLN A 650 -35.92 1.57 -51.07
N LYS A 651 -35.98 2.88 -51.30
CA LYS A 651 -35.91 3.48 -52.64
C LYS A 651 -34.49 3.55 -53.19
N HIS A 652 -33.49 3.63 -52.31
CA HIS A 652 -32.07 3.79 -52.64
C HIS A 652 -31.19 2.82 -51.84
N PRO A 653 -31.30 1.50 -52.07
CA PRO A 653 -30.48 0.51 -51.36
C PRO A 653 -28.97 0.69 -51.59
N GLU A 654 -28.57 1.30 -52.71
CA GLU A 654 -27.18 1.59 -53.07
C GLU A 654 -26.45 2.50 -52.07
N ILE A 655 -27.17 3.21 -51.17
CA ILE A 655 -26.58 4.05 -50.12
C ILE A 655 -25.80 3.21 -49.10
N LEU A 656 -26.14 1.94 -48.95
CA LEU A 656 -25.52 1.02 -47.98
C LEU A 656 -24.27 0.33 -48.55
N ASP A 657 -24.00 0.48 -49.84
CA ASP A 657 -22.86 -0.14 -50.50
C ASP A 657 -21.53 0.51 -50.07
N HIS A 658 -20.44 -0.24 -50.19
CA HIS A 658 -19.10 0.27 -49.89
C HIS A 658 -18.74 1.40 -50.88
N PRO A 659 -18.53 2.66 -50.42
CA PRO A 659 -18.36 3.80 -51.31
C PRO A 659 -17.19 3.69 -52.29
N TYR A 660 -16.11 2.98 -51.94
CA TYR A 660 -14.92 2.76 -52.79
C TYR A 660 -14.81 1.35 -53.37
N PHE A 661 -15.92 0.59 -53.48
CA PHE A 661 -15.88 -0.81 -53.90
C PHE A 661 -15.16 -1.00 -55.25
N ASP A 662 -15.52 -0.20 -56.25
CA ASP A 662 -14.95 -0.28 -57.60
C ASP A 662 -13.47 0.11 -57.63
N GLU A 663 -13.09 1.18 -56.94
CA GLU A 663 -11.70 1.64 -56.85
C GLU A 663 -10.81 0.56 -56.23
N ILE A 664 -11.26 -0.08 -55.14
CA ILE A 664 -10.52 -1.16 -54.49
C ILE A 664 -10.47 -2.40 -55.39
N ARG A 665 -11.59 -2.76 -56.01
CA ARG A 665 -11.70 -3.95 -56.87
C ARG A 665 -10.78 -3.88 -58.09
N ILE A 666 -10.71 -2.71 -58.74
CA ILE A 666 -9.94 -2.50 -59.97
C ILE A 666 -8.45 -2.23 -59.68
N PHE A 667 -8.10 -1.80 -58.46
CA PHE A 667 -6.72 -1.55 -58.07
C PHE A 667 -5.82 -2.78 -58.29
N GLU A 668 -4.68 -2.54 -58.94
CA GLU A 668 -3.57 -3.48 -59.07
C GLU A 668 -2.26 -2.76 -58.71
N PRO A 669 -1.34 -3.41 -57.96
CA PRO A 669 -0.06 -2.81 -57.61
C PRO A 669 0.77 -2.55 -58.87
N ASP A 670 1.37 -1.38 -58.95
CA ASP A 670 2.24 -1.00 -60.06
C ASP A 670 3.57 -1.80 -60.07
N GLU A 671 4.35 -1.65 -61.14
CA GLU A 671 5.64 -2.36 -61.24
C GLU A 671 6.66 -1.96 -60.16
N MET A 672 6.56 -0.76 -59.58
CA MET A 672 7.53 -0.32 -58.56
C MET A 672 7.28 -1.04 -57.24
N LEU A 673 6.01 -1.22 -56.86
CA LEU A 673 5.59 -1.98 -55.68
C LEU A 673 5.92 -3.47 -55.77
N LEU A 674 6.17 -3.98 -56.99
CA LEU A 674 6.48 -5.39 -57.27
C LEU A 674 7.97 -5.67 -57.46
N LYS A 675 8.84 -4.70 -57.17
CA LYS A 675 10.30 -4.86 -57.24
C LYS A 675 10.91 -4.91 -55.84
N LYS A 676 12.03 -5.63 -55.74
CA LYS A 676 12.84 -5.60 -54.52
C LYS A 676 13.42 -4.22 -54.31
N ILE A 677 13.54 -3.82 -53.05
CA ILE A 677 14.28 -2.62 -52.67
C ILE A 677 15.26 -2.94 -51.55
N GLU A 678 16.15 -2.00 -51.28
CA GLU A 678 16.93 -2.00 -50.05
C GLU A 678 16.04 -1.58 -48.87
N PRO A 679 15.84 -2.43 -47.84
CA PRO A 679 15.03 -2.06 -46.67
C PRO A 679 15.61 -0.85 -45.94
N GLN A 680 14.79 0.18 -45.74
CA GLN A 680 15.22 1.42 -45.08
C GLN A 680 14.85 1.38 -43.60
N PHE A 681 15.85 1.17 -42.73
CA PHE A 681 15.65 1.22 -41.28
C PHE A 681 15.33 2.66 -40.85
N PRO A 682 14.28 2.90 -40.02
CA PRO A 682 13.96 4.24 -39.56
C PRO A 682 15.03 4.74 -38.57
N LYS A 683 15.06 6.04 -38.30
CA LYS A 683 15.86 6.57 -37.17
C LYS A 683 15.32 6.01 -35.85
N SER A 684 16.05 6.17 -34.76
CA SER A 684 15.50 5.85 -33.43
C SER A 684 14.22 6.66 -33.16
N ILE A 685 13.34 6.14 -32.32
CA ILE A 685 12.08 6.82 -31.98
C ILE A 685 12.34 8.17 -31.28
N GLU A 686 13.48 8.29 -30.59
CA GLU A 686 13.96 9.51 -29.94
C GLU A 686 14.47 10.57 -30.94
N GLU A 687 15.01 10.16 -32.09
CA GLU A 687 15.55 11.07 -33.13
C GLU A 687 14.54 11.39 -34.23
N THR A 688 13.42 10.67 -34.27
CA THR A 688 12.37 10.84 -35.28
C THR A 688 11.45 11.99 -34.89
N LYS A 689 11.18 12.88 -35.85
CA LYS A 689 10.28 14.03 -35.63
C LYS A 689 8.87 13.50 -35.36
N TYR A 690 8.26 14.02 -34.29
CA TYR A 690 6.97 13.59 -33.78
C TYR A 690 6.02 14.78 -33.64
N LEU A 691 4.78 14.61 -34.11
CA LEU A 691 3.71 15.60 -33.96
C LEU A 691 2.44 14.96 -33.36
N PHE A 692 1.99 15.49 -32.21
CA PHE A 692 0.67 15.20 -31.67
C PHE A 692 -0.38 16.13 -32.28
N VAL A 693 -1.33 15.57 -33.03
CA VAL A 693 -2.31 16.26 -33.86
C VAL A 693 -3.67 16.29 -33.15
N ASP A 694 -3.97 17.39 -32.48
CA ASP A 694 -5.17 17.61 -31.65
C ASP A 694 -5.99 18.84 -32.07
N THR A 695 -5.56 19.52 -33.13
CA THR A 695 -6.13 20.78 -33.64
C THR A 695 -6.17 20.76 -35.15
N ILE A 696 -7.11 21.50 -35.75
CA ILE A 696 -7.32 21.56 -37.20
C ILE A 696 -6.07 22.11 -37.91
N GLU A 697 -5.35 23.05 -37.30
CA GLU A 697 -4.11 23.61 -37.83
C GLU A 697 -2.98 22.56 -37.90
N LYS A 698 -2.84 21.76 -36.85
CA LYS A 698 -1.88 20.64 -36.84
C LYS A 698 -2.31 19.54 -37.81
N LEU A 699 -3.61 19.31 -37.98
CA LEU A 699 -4.14 18.35 -38.96
C LEU A 699 -3.77 18.79 -40.37
N LYS A 700 -3.95 20.07 -40.73
CA LYS A 700 -3.50 20.63 -42.02
C LYS A 700 -1.99 20.49 -42.21
N THR A 701 -1.20 20.82 -41.17
CA THR A 701 0.26 20.68 -41.21
C THR A 701 0.68 19.23 -41.48
N MET A 702 0.01 18.27 -40.86
CA MET A 702 0.23 16.85 -41.12
C MET A 702 -0.19 16.48 -42.56
N MET A 703 -1.37 16.93 -43.03
CA MET A 703 -1.85 16.68 -44.40
C MET A 703 -0.85 17.14 -45.45
N ASP A 704 -0.31 18.35 -45.32
CA ASP A 704 0.72 18.89 -46.24
C ASP A 704 1.95 17.97 -46.34
N HIS A 705 2.31 17.29 -45.23
CA HIS A 705 3.42 16.35 -45.20
C HIS A 705 3.05 14.98 -45.79
N ILE A 706 1.88 14.43 -45.44
CA ILE A 706 1.50 13.07 -45.84
C ILE A 706 1.00 12.98 -47.30
N GLU A 707 0.50 14.08 -47.89
CA GLU A 707 0.04 14.12 -49.27
C GLU A 707 1.16 13.91 -50.31
N ILE A 708 2.40 14.25 -49.95
CA ILE A 708 3.57 14.09 -50.83
C ILE A 708 4.32 12.76 -50.63
N GLN A 709 3.89 11.93 -49.67
CA GLN A 709 4.56 10.65 -49.39
C GLN A 709 4.12 9.57 -50.38
N LEU A 710 5.02 8.62 -50.66
CA LEU A 710 4.72 7.45 -51.49
C LEU A 710 4.06 6.33 -50.68
N GLU A 711 4.34 6.28 -49.38
CA GLU A 711 3.91 5.20 -48.51
C GLU A 711 3.83 5.67 -47.05
N LEU A 712 2.85 5.12 -46.32
CA LEU A 712 2.54 5.45 -44.93
C LEU A 712 2.20 4.17 -44.17
N ALA A 713 2.63 4.09 -42.91
CA ALA A 713 2.18 3.07 -41.97
C ALA A 713 1.07 3.63 -41.08
N ILE A 714 0.02 2.85 -40.83
CA ILE A 714 -1.15 3.27 -40.07
C ILE A 714 -1.55 2.19 -39.07
N ASP A 715 -1.98 2.65 -37.89
CA ASP A 715 -2.57 1.84 -36.83
C ASP A 715 -3.62 2.66 -36.05
N LEU A 716 -4.48 2.01 -35.25
CA LEU A 716 -5.51 2.67 -34.45
C LEU A 716 -5.55 2.14 -33.02
N GLU A 717 -5.89 3.02 -32.08
CA GLU A 717 -6.27 2.62 -30.72
C GLU A 717 -7.78 2.73 -30.50
N HIS A 718 -8.40 1.67 -30.01
CA HIS A 718 -9.85 1.55 -29.89
C HIS A 718 -10.29 1.31 -28.43
N HIS A 719 -11.43 1.89 -28.05
CA HIS A 719 -12.05 1.69 -26.75
C HIS A 719 -13.48 1.18 -26.90
N SER A 720 -13.81 0.09 -26.19
CA SER A 720 -15.14 -0.54 -26.22
C SER A 720 -15.78 -0.71 -24.86
N TYR A 721 -15.08 -0.49 -23.74
CA TYR A 721 -15.67 -0.77 -22.42
C TYR A 721 -16.76 0.25 -22.04
N ARG A 722 -16.55 1.52 -22.39
CA ARG A 722 -17.46 2.65 -22.10
C ARG A 722 -18.22 3.19 -23.31
N SER A 723 -18.54 2.29 -24.24
CA SER A 723 -19.30 2.55 -25.47
C SER A 723 -19.94 1.25 -25.96
N TYR A 724 -21.12 1.33 -26.58
CA TYR A 724 -21.80 0.13 -27.08
C TYR A 724 -21.16 -0.41 -28.36
N GLN A 725 -20.99 0.44 -29.38
CA GLN A 725 -20.33 0.09 -30.66
C GLN A 725 -18.80 0.22 -30.61
N GLY A 726 -18.25 0.73 -29.50
CA GLY A 726 -16.86 1.16 -29.38
C GLY A 726 -16.55 2.40 -30.21
N PHE A 727 -15.39 3.02 -29.96
CA PHE A 727 -14.89 4.13 -30.76
C PHE A 727 -13.36 4.19 -30.76
N THR A 728 -12.81 4.68 -31.86
CA THR A 728 -11.38 4.94 -32.03
C THR A 728 -10.96 6.19 -31.25
N CYS A 729 -9.95 6.03 -30.41
CA CYS A 729 -9.41 7.04 -29.50
C CYS A 729 -8.13 7.69 -30.00
N LEU A 730 -7.35 7.00 -30.84
CA LEU A 730 -6.12 7.50 -31.41
C LEU A 730 -5.92 6.88 -32.79
N MET A 731 -5.26 7.61 -33.67
CA MET A 731 -4.76 7.10 -34.95
C MET A 731 -3.27 7.41 -35.05
N GLN A 732 -2.50 6.43 -35.50
CA GLN A 732 -1.07 6.52 -35.66
C GLN A 732 -0.75 6.53 -37.14
N ILE A 733 0.11 7.46 -37.57
CA ILE A 733 0.61 7.50 -38.95
C ILE A 733 2.12 7.71 -38.92
N SER A 734 2.87 6.82 -39.56
CA SER A 734 4.31 7.01 -39.76
C SER A 734 4.63 7.12 -41.25
N SER A 735 5.38 8.16 -41.58
CA SER A 735 6.12 8.26 -42.85
C SER A 735 7.53 7.71 -42.66
N ARG A 736 8.37 7.72 -43.71
CA ARG A 736 9.78 7.32 -43.59
C ARG A 736 10.61 8.23 -42.66
N THR A 737 10.12 9.43 -42.33
CA THR A 737 10.91 10.46 -41.62
C THR A 737 10.24 11.02 -40.37
N GLU A 738 8.92 10.89 -40.23
CA GLU A 738 8.13 11.51 -39.15
C GLU A 738 6.99 10.59 -38.68
N ASP A 739 6.67 10.66 -37.39
CA ASP A 739 5.53 10.00 -36.76
C ASP A 739 4.45 11.01 -36.33
N PHE A 740 3.20 10.64 -36.51
CA PHE A 740 2.03 11.43 -36.15
C PHE A 740 1.12 10.61 -35.24
N LEU A 741 0.71 11.20 -34.13
CA LEU A 741 -0.35 10.66 -33.27
C LEU A 741 -1.53 11.62 -33.31
N ILE A 742 -2.65 11.16 -33.83
CA ILE A 742 -3.83 11.98 -34.10
C ILE A 742 -4.89 11.71 -33.04
N ASP A 743 -5.29 12.76 -32.33
CA ASP A 743 -6.39 12.71 -31.37
C ASP A 743 -7.73 12.64 -32.11
N THR A 744 -8.20 11.42 -32.33
CA THR A 744 -9.44 11.16 -33.04
C THR A 744 -10.71 11.45 -32.24
N LEU A 745 -10.58 11.75 -30.95
CA LEU A 745 -11.71 12.19 -30.12
C LEU A 745 -12.00 13.67 -30.35
N THR A 746 -10.94 14.48 -30.36
CA THR A 746 -11.03 15.93 -30.55
C THR A 746 -11.29 16.30 -32.01
N LEU A 747 -10.69 15.58 -32.95
CA LEU A 747 -10.78 15.88 -34.39
C LEU A 747 -11.80 15.01 -35.15
N ARG A 748 -12.65 14.26 -34.43
CA ARG A 748 -13.51 13.20 -34.97
C ARG A 748 -14.21 13.57 -36.28
N ASP A 749 -14.86 14.73 -36.32
CA ASP A 749 -15.69 15.14 -37.44
C ASP A 749 -14.86 15.67 -38.64
N GLU A 750 -13.58 15.99 -38.42
CA GLU A 750 -12.69 16.61 -39.42
C GLU A 750 -11.78 15.62 -40.14
N LEU A 751 -11.68 14.39 -39.64
CA LEU A 751 -10.76 13.38 -40.17
C LEU A 751 -11.15 12.84 -41.54
N SER A 752 -12.36 13.12 -42.04
CA SER A 752 -12.80 12.72 -43.38
C SER A 752 -11.87 13.24 -44.50
N ILE A 753 -11.11 14.31 -44.26
CA ILE A 753 -10.08 14.86 -45.16
C ILE A 753 -8.97 13.85 -45.48
N LEU A 754 -8.71 12.88 -44.58
CA LEU A 754 -7.71 11.84 -44.79
C LEU A 754 -8.02 10.96 -46.01
N ASN A 755 -9.27 10.91 -46.48
CA ASN A 755 -9.61 10.23 -47.73
C ASN A 755 -8.81 10.74 -48.93
N ASN A 756 -8.34 12.00 -48.94
CA ASN A 756 -7.47 12.53 -50.01
C ASN A 756 -6.21 11.67 -50.21
N VAL A 757 -5.67 11.10 -49.13
CA VAL A 757 -4.46 10.26 -49.13
C VAL A 757 -4.81 8.77 -49.01
N PHE A 758 -5.72 8.42 -48.10
CA PHE A 758 -6.07 7.02 -47.81
C PHE A 758 -6.74 6.33 -49.01
N THR A 759 -7.42 7.08 -49.87
CA THR A 759 -8.05 6.53 -51.09
C THR A 759 -7.25 6.82 -52.37
N ASN A 760 -6.13 7.53 -52.26
CA ASN A 760 -5.24 7.75 -53.39
C ASN A 760 -4.48 6.45 -53.71
N SER A 761 -4.75 5.86 -54.86
CA SER A 761 -4.15 4.59 -55.29
C SER A 761 -2.64 4.66 -55.50
N LYS A 762 -2.05 5.87 -55.59
CA LYS A 762 -0.60 6.08 -55.74
C LYS A 762 0.16 6.09 -54.42
N VAL A 763 -0.53 6.22 -53.29
CA VAL A 763 0.09 6.19 -51.95
C VAL A 763 -0.18 4.82 -51.36
N LEU A 764 0.87 4.09 -50.95
CA LEU A 764 0.71 2.81 -50.27
C LEU A 764 0.35 3.03 -48.80
N LYS A 765 -0.65 2.32 -48.28
CA LYS A 765 -0.97 2.28 -46.85
C LYS A 765 -0.59 0.92 -46.27
N VAL A 766 0.30 0.89 -45.30
CA VAL A 766 0.76 -0.35 -44.65
C VAL A 766 0.10 -0.46 -43.29
N PHE A 767 -0.52 -1.62 -43.04
CA PHE A 767 -1.15 -1.96 -41.76
C PHE A 767 -0.63 -3.31 -41.24
N HIS A 768 -0.97 -3.65 -40.00
CA HIS A 768 -0.77 -4.98 -39.44
C HIS A 768 -2.09 -5.54 -38.88
N GLY A 769 -2.73 -6.46 -39.60
CA GLY A 769 -3.99 -7.06 -39.14
C GLY A 769 -5.18 -6.09 -39.18
N ALA A 770 -5.36 -5.41 -40.31
CA ALA A 770 -6.25 -4.25 -40.46
C ALA A 770 -7.76 -4.56 -40.44
N ASP A 771 -8.15 -5.80 -40.12
CA ASP A 771 -9.52 -6.28 -40.24
C ASP A 771 -10.53 -5.41 -39.50
N TRP A 772 -10.19 -4.97 -38.29
CA TRP A 772 -11.02 -4.08 -37.48
C TRP A 772 -10.79 -2.60 -37.78
N ASP A 773 -9.56 -2.21 -38.10
CA ASP A 773 -9.23 -0.81 -38.39
C ASP A 773 -10.02 -0.29 -39.58
N ILE A 774 -10.15 -1.10 -40.63
CA ILE A 774 -10.95 -0.76 -41.81
C ILE A 774 -12.42 -0.50 -41.43
N GLU A 775 -12.99 -1.28 -40.52
CA GLU A 775 -14.37 -1.08 -40.07
C GLU A 775 -14.50 0.15 -39.16
N TRP A 776 -13.53 0.38 -38.27
CA TRP A 776 -13.53 1.52 -37.37
C TRP A 776 -13.33 2.85 -38.10
N LEU A 777 -12.44 2.92 -39.10
CA LEU A 777 -12.25 4.08 -39.97
C LEU A 777 -13.57 4.51 -40.64
N GLN A 778 -14.35 3.54 -41.10
CA GLN A 778 -15.66 3.78 -41.72
C GLN A 778 -16.68 4.25 -40.68
N LYS A 779 -16.83 3.47 -39.60
CA LYS A 779 -17.80 3.70 -38.53
C LYS A 779 -17.64 5.07 -37.90
N ASP A 780 -16.41 5.46 -37.60
CA ASP A 780 -16.13 6.64 -36.80
C ASP A 780 -15.96 7.90 -37.65
N PHE A 781 -15.24 7.82 -38.77
CA PHE A 781 -14.77 8.98 -39.52
C PHE A 781 -15.21 9.01 -40.99
N GLY A 782 -15.79 7.92 -41.52
CA GLY A 782 -16.09 7.81 -42.95
C GLY A 782 -14.84 7.75 -43.83
N ILE A 783 -13.75 7.17 -43.32
CA ILE A 783 -12.49 6.98 -44.03
C ILE A 783 -12.44 5.59 -44.67
N TYR A 784 -11.92 5.52 -45.89
CA TYR A 784 -11.75 4.30 -46.68
C TYR A 784 -10.31 4.17 -47.17
N VAL A 785 -9.87 2.95 -47.48
CA VAL A 785 -8.49 2.67 -47.91
C VAL A 785 -8.45 2.00 -49.28
N VAL A 786 -7.66 2.56 -50.20
CA VAL A 786 -7.34 2.00 -51.53
C VAL A 786 -5.82 1.88 -51.63
N ASN A 787 -5.27 0.79 -52.18
CA ASN A 787 -3.83 0.48 -52.13
C ASN A 787 -3.31 0.26 -50.69
N MET A 788 -3.62 -0.91 -50.14
CA MET A 788 -3.21 -1.34 -48.81
C MET A 788 -2.33 -2.58 -48.87
N PHE A 789 -1.33 -2.66 -47.99
CA PHE A 789 -0.54 -3.86 -47.73
C PHE A 789 -0.63 -4.26 -46.26
N ASP A 790 -1.19 -5.44 -45.99
CA ASP A 790 -1.29 -5.98 -44.64
C ASP A 790 -0.12 -6.92 -44.33
N THR A 791 0.72 -6.50 -43.39
CA THR A 791 1.89 -7.27 -42.94
C THR A 791 1.52 -8.56 -42.21
N HIS A 792 0.33 -8.66 -41.61
CA HIS A 792 -0.19 -9.91 -41.03
C HIS A 792 -0.51 -10.94 -42.13
N GLN A 793 -1.11 -10.50 -43.23
CA GLN A 793 -1.35 -11.37 -44.40
C GLN A 793 -0.03 -11.80 -45.04
N ALA A 794 0.94 -10.90 -45.14
CA ALA A 794 2.28 -11.23 -45.62
C ALA A 794 2.98 -12.28 -44.75
N ALA A 795 2.95 -12.10 -43.42
CA ALA A 795 3.50 -13.07 -42.46
C ALA A 795 2.86 -14.46 -42.61
N LYS A 796 1.55 -14.51 -42.89
CA LYS A 796 0.81 -15.74 -43.15
C LYS A 796 1.27 -16.44 -44.43
N GLU A 797 1.44 -15.70 -45.54
CA GLU A 797 1.94 -16.28 -46.79
C GLU A 797 3.40 -16.76 -46.70
N LEU A 798 4.19 -16.10 -45.86
CA LEU A 798 5.57 -16.51 -45.55
C LEU A 798 5.67 -17.68 -44.57
N ASN A 799 4.54 -18.14 -44.00
CA ASN A 799 4.48 -19.16 -42.95
C ASN A 799 5.39 -18.84 -41.76
N LEU A 800 5.38 -17.59 -41.29
CA LEU A 800 6.17 -17.20 -40.13
C LEU A 800 5.67 -17.91 -38.84
N PRO A 801 6.56 -18.22 -37.88
CA PRO A 801 6.23 -18.93 -36.64
C PRO A 801 5.08 -18.31 -35.84
N THR A 802 4.97 -16.99 -35.83
CA THR A 802 3.82 -16.27 -35.28
C THR A 802 3.48 -15.09 -36.19
N LEU A 803 2.23 -14.63 -36.11
CA LEU A 803 1.68 -13.61 -37.01
C LEU A 803 1.51 -12.24 -36.33
N SER A 804 2.06 -12.05 -35.13
CA SER A 804 1.87 -10.84 -34.33
C SER A 804 2.88 -9.74 -34.69
N LEU A 805 2.48 -8.47 -34.53
CA LEU A 805 3.37 -7.33 -34.73
C LEU A 805 4.60 -7.40 -33.80
N ALA A 806 4.38 -7.77 -32.53
CA ALA A 806 5.45 -7.99 -31.55
C ALA A 806 6.54 -8.94 -32.06
N TYR A 807 6.15 -10.01 -32.75
CA TYR A 807 7.09 -10.95 -33.35
C TYR A 807 7.85 -10.35 -34.55
N LEU A 808 7.16 -9.57 -35.39
CA LEU A 808 7.81 -8.89 -36.52
C LEU A 808 8.81 -7.83 -36.04
N LEU A 809 8.43 -7.03 -35.04
CA LEU A 809 9.31 -6.06 -34.37
C LEU A 809 10.55 -6.74 -33.78
N LYS A 810 10.36 -7.88 -33.09
CA LYS A 810 11.50 -8.63 -32.53
C LYS A 810 12.39 -9.21 -33.62
N THR A 811 11.81 -9.79 -34.66
CA THR A 811 12.53 -10.52 -35.70
C THR A 811 13.31 -9.60 -36.63
N TYR A 812 12.69 -8.52 -37.10
CA TYR A 812 13.30 -7.63 -38.10
C TYR A 812 14.00 -6.43 -37.48
N CYS A 813 13.54 -5.94 -36.33
CA CYS A 813 14.06 -4.71 -35.71
C CYS A 813 14.82 -4.97 -34.39
N ASN A 814 14.78 -6.19 -33.84
CA ASN A 814 15.29 -6.53 -32.51
C ASN A 814 14.67 -5.68 -31.39
N ILE A 815 13.36 -5.41 -31.49
CA ILE A 815 12.60 -4.61 -30.52
C ILE A 815 11.62 -5.52 -29.78
N ASP A 816 11.63 -5.44 -28.45
CA ASP A 816 10.67 -6.15 -27.59
C ASP A 816 9.43 -5.27 -27.39
N ALA A 817 8.35 -5.57 -28.14
CA ALA A 817 7.10 -4.85 -28.00
C ALA A 817 6.51 -5.03 -26.60
N SER A 818 6.18 -3.93 -25.93
CA SER A 818 5.49 -3.95 -24.65
C SER A 818 4.07 -4.49 -24.83
N LYS A 819 3.57 -5.31 -23.89
CA LYS A 819 2.15 -5.72 -23.84
C LYS A 819 1.33 -4.90 -22.84
N GLN A 820 1.96 -3.90 -22.21
CA GLN A 820 1.42 -3.23 -21.02
C GLN A 820 0.16 -2.42 -21.30
N PHE A 821 0.03 -1.83 -22.50
CA PHE A 821 -1.03 -0.86 -22.81
C PHE A 821 -2.09 -1.36 -23.79
N GLN A 822 -2.04 -2.63 -24.20
CA GLN A 822 -3.00 -3.21 -25.16
C GLN A 822 -4.46 -3.16 -24.66
N LEU A 823 -4.69 -3.23 -23.35
CA LEU A 823 -6.02 -3.14 -22.72
C LEU A 823 -6.22 -1.82 -21.96
N ALA A 824 -5.39 -0.82 -22.24
CA ALA A 824 -5.43 0.47 -21.55
C ALA A 824 -6.67 1.30 -21.95
N ASP A 825 -6.98 2.30 -21.13
CA ASP A 825 -8.04 3.27 -21.44
C ASP A 825 -7.49 4.42 -22.29
N TRP A 826 -7.52 4.26 -23.61
CA TRP A 826 -7.04 5.24 -24.58
C TRP A 826 -7.81 6.57 -24.64
N ARG A 827 -8.88 6.70 -23.83
CA ARG A 827 -9.65 7.95 -23.69
C ARG A 827 -8.94 8.99 -22.82
N ILE A 828 -7.92 8.59 -22.07
CA ILE A 828 -7.19 9.48 -21.15
C ILE A 828 -6.58 10.66 -21.92
N ARG A 829 -6.76 11.87 -21.39
CA ARG A 829 -6.15 13.12 -21.88
C ARG A 829 -5.64 13.97 -20.71
N PRO A 830 -4.47 14.63 -20.83
CA PRO A 830 -3.50 14.49 -21.92
C PRO A 830 -2.93 13.06 -22.00
N LEU A 831 -2.52 12.62 -23.19
CA LEU A 831 -2.01 11.27 -23.39
C LEU A 831 -0.64 11.12 -22.69
N PRO A 832 -0.44 10.14 -21.79
CA PRO A 832 0.84 9.93 -21.13
C PRO A 832 1.97 9.64 -22.13
N ILE A 833 3.20 10.01 -21.78
CA ILE A 833 4.35 9.85 -22.70
C ILE A 833 4.61 8.37 -23.04
N GLU A 834 4.29 7.45 -22.13
CA GLU A 834 4.39 6.02 -22.32
C GLU A 834 3.36 5.52 -23.34
N TYR A 835 2.15 6.08 -23.34
CA TYR A 835 1.10 5.79 -24.32
C TYR A 835 1.50 6.35 -25.67
N CYS A 836 2.08 7.56 -25.71
CA CYS A 836 2.63 8.14 -26.94
C CYS A 836 3.75 7.28 -27.52
N ARG A 837 4.66 6.75 -26.67
CA ARG A 837 5.74 5.87 -27.13
C ARG A 837 5.18 4.56 -27.68
N TYR A 838 4.33 3.89 -26.90
CA TYR A 838 3.68 2.63 -27.29
C TYR A 838 2.97 2.78 -28.64
N ALA A 839 2.08 3.77 -28.78
CA ALA A 839 1.31 3.98 -29.99
C ALA A 839 2.21 4.27 -31.20
N ARG A 840 3.30 5.02 -31.01
CA ARG A 840 4.26 5.27 -32.09
C ARG A 840 4.99 3.99 -32.53
N GLU A 841 5.33 3.10 -31.60
CA GLU A 841 6.05 1.86 -31.92
C GLU A 841 5.26 0.94 -32.88
N ASP A 842 3.92 1.02 -32.88
CA ASP A 842 3.06 0.21 -33.76
C ASP A 842 3.22 0.56 -35.25
N THR A 843 3.47 1.83 -35.59
CA THR A 843 3.65 2.28 -37.00
C THR A 843 5.09 2.60 -37.36
N HIS A 844 5.92 3.02 -36.41
CA HIS A 844 7.24 3.58 -36.66
C HIS A 844 8.18 2.65 -37.43
N TYR A 845 8.14 1.34 -37.12
CA TYR A 845 8.98 0.33 -37.77
C TYR A 845 8.28 -0.40 -38.93
N LEU A 846 6.99 -0.14 -39.12
CA LEU A 846 6.14 -0.99 -39.97
C LEU A 846 6.50 -0.87 -41.46
N LEU A 847 6.94 0.30 -41.92
CA LEU A 847 7.44 0.48 -43.29
C LEU A 847 8.73 -0.32 -43.57
N TYR A 848 9.63 -0.41 -42.59
CA TYR A 848 10.84 -1.23 -42.70
C TYR A 848 10.51 -2.73 -42.70
N ILE A 849 9.56 -3.14 -41.86
CA ILE A 849 9.03 -4.51 -41.86
C ILE A 849 8.40 -4.84 -43.21
N TYR A 850 7.61 -3.92 -43.78
CA TYR A 850 7.05 -4.07 -45.12
C TYR A 850 8.11 -4.33 -46.18
N ASP A 851 9.23 -3.60 -46.17
CA ASP A 851 10.31 -3.79 -47.15
C ASP A 851 10.90 -5.21 -47.09
N HIS A 852 11.12 -5.71 -45.87
CA HIS A 852 11.61 -7.08 -45.65
C HIS A 852 10.59 -8.12 -46.12
N LEU A 853 9.34 -8.00 -45.70
CA LEU A 853 8.29 -8.96 -46.07
C LEU A 853 8.06 -8.96 -47.58
N ARG A 854 8.06 -7.79 -48.23
CA ARG A 854 7.98 -7.67 -49.69
C ARG A 854 9.13 -8.42 -50.37
N ASN A 855 10.37 -8.17 -49.95
CA ASN A 855 11.53 -8.83 -50.54
C ASN A 855 11.48 -10.35 -50.36
N GLN A 856 11.10 -10.81 -49.17
CA GLN A 856 10.96 -12.24 -48.87
C GLN A 856 9.85 -12.90 -49.68
N LEU A 857 8.71 -12.23 -49.88
CA LEU A 857 7.62 -12.74 -50.72
C LEU A 857 8.06 -12.88 -52.19
N LEU A 858 8.90 -11.97 -52.68
CA LEU A 858 9.50 -12.07 -54.02
C LEU A 858 10.49 -13.23 -54.12
N ASP A 859 11.22 -13.57 -53.05
CA ASP A 859 12.16 -14.69 -53.03
C ASP A 859 11.50 -16.07 -53.10
N ILE A 860 10.20 -16.18 -52.81
CA ILE A 860 9.49 -17.46 -52.86
C ILE A 860 9.47 -17.98 -54.30
N LYS A 861 10.01 -19.20 -54.49
CA LYS A 861 9.99 -19.96 -55.76
C LYS A 861 10.57 -19.20 -56.98
N GLY A 862 11.67 -18.47 -56.79
CA GLY A 862 12.54 -18.02 -57.90
C GLY A 862 12.22 -16.64 -58.50
N ASN A 863 11.95 -15.63 -57.66
CA ASN A 863 11.73 -14.23 -58.07
C ASN A 863 10.46 -13.98 -58.90
N ASN A 864 9.33 -14.63 -58.57
CA ASN A 864 8.03 -14.32 -59.16
C ASN A 864 7.18 -13.46 -58.21
N CYS A 865 6.40 -12.52 -58.76
CA CYS A 865 5.56 -11.57 -58.01
C CYS A 865 4.22 -12.16 -57.52
N GLU A 866 3.97 -13.46 -57.72
CA GLU A 866 2.68 -14.10 -57.43
C GLU A 866 2.27 -14.01 -55.95
N PHE A 867 3.17 -14.35 -55.01
CA PHE A 867 2.86 -14.29 -53.58
C PHE A 867 2.65 -12.85 -53.10
N LEU A 868 3.43 -11.91 -53.63
CA LEU A 868 3.27 -10.50 -53.34
C LEU A 868 1.90 -9.98 -53.84
N ARG A 869 1.51 -10.33 -55.08
CA ARG A 869 0.18 -10.01 -55.63
C ARG A 869 -0.95 -10.67 -54.82
N LEU A 870 -0.75 -11.87 -54.30
CA LEU A 870 -1.72 -12.53 -53.43
C LEU A 870 -1.95 -11.76 -52.13
N VAL A 871 -0.89 -11.24 -51.50
CA VAL A 871 -1.02 -10.39 -50.30
C VAL A 871 -1.80 -9.11 -50.60
N TYR A 872 -1.53 -8.43 -51.72
CA TYR A 872 -2.35 -7.29 -52.14
C TYR A 872 -3.81 -7.68 -52.41
N THR A 873 -4.05 -8.86 -52.99
CA THR A 873 -5.42 -9.36 -53.20
C THR A 873 -6.14 -9.60 -51.88
N LYS A 874 -5.48 -10.19 -50.88
CA LYS A 874 -6.05 -10.38 -49.53
C LYS A 874 -6.27 -9.04 -48.82
N SER A 875 -5.34 -8.10 -48.98
CA SER A 875 -5.46 -6.74 -48.44
C SER A 875 -6.65 -5.98 -49.08
N LYS A 876 -6.90 -6.17 -50.38
CA LYS A 876 -8.11 -5.66 -51.07
C LYS A 876 -9.39 -6.20 -50.44
N ILE A 877 -9.45 -7.49 -50.15
CA ILE A 877 -10.63 -8.12 -49.51
C ILE A 877 -10.89 -7.50 -48.13
N ILE A 878 -9.84 -7.23 -47.35
CA ILE A 878 -9.96 -6.54 -46.06
C ILE A 878 -10.52 -5.12 -46.26
N CYS A 879 -9.98 -4.36 -47.21
CA CYS A 879 -10.45 -3.01 -47.53
C CYS A 879 -11.91 -2.97 -48.04
N GLN A 880 -12.42 -4.06 -48.61
CA GLN A 880 -13.81 -4.16 -49.10
C GLN A 880 -14.83 -4.46 -47.99
N LYS A 881 -14.39 -4.73 -46.76
CA LYS A 881 -15.30 -4.94 -45.62
C LYS A 881 -16.16 -3.71 -45.38
N VAL A 882 -17.42 -3.94 -45.05
CA VAL A 882 -18.39 -2.89 -44.69
C VAL A 882 -18.76 -3.07 -43.23
N TYR A 883 -18.60 -2.02 -42.43
CA TYR A 883 -19.02 -2.05 -41.03
C TYR A 883 -20.53 -2.33 -40.93
N LYS A 884 -20.90 -3.23 -40.01
CA LYS A 884 -22.29 -3.54 -39.69
C LYS A 884 -22.53 -3.33 -38.20
N LYS A 885 -23.63 -2.66 -37.86
CA LYS A 885 -24.02 -2.47 -36.45
C LYS A 885 -24.25 -3.83 -35.76
N PRO A 886 -23.88 -3.98 -34.48
CA PRO A 886 -24.20 -5.17 -33.70
C PRO A 886 -25.72 -5.39 -33.59
N ILE A 887 -26.17 -6.56 -34.02
CA ILE A 887 -27.57 -7.00 -33.94
C ILE A 887 -27.77 -7.77 -32.63
N PHE A 888 -28.84 -7.47 -31.91
CA PHE A 888 -29.22 -8.22 -30.72
C PHE A 888 -29.75 -9.60 -31.12
N ASP A 889 -29.14 -10.67 -30.60
CA ASP A 889 -29.61 -12.04 -30.78
C ASP A 889 -30.39 -12.49 -29.54
N GLU A 890 -31.70 -12.61 -29.68
CA GLU A 890 -32.60 -13.03 -28.60
C GLU A 890 -32.31 -14.44 -28.07
N ASN A 891 -31.54 -15.27 -28.77
CA ASN A 891 -31.14 -16.61 -28.33
C ASN A 891 -29.72 -16.67 -27.77
N ALA A 892 -28.91 -15.62 -27.89
CA ALA A 892 -27.52 -15.62 -27.43
C ALA A 892 -27.39 -15.77 -25.89
N TYR A 893 -28.44 -15.47 -25.12
CA TYR A 893 -28.49 -15.76 -23.69
C TYR A 893 -28.30 -17.26 -23.39
N LYS A 894 -28.70 -18.16 -24.31
CA LYS A 894 -28.50 -19.60 -24.17
C LYS A 894 -27.01 -19.95 -24.19
N VAL A 895 -26.23 -19.29 -25.04
CA VAL A 895 -24.76 -19.48 -25.09
C VAL A 895 -24.11 -18.97 -23.80
N LEU A 896 -24.56 -17.81 -23.30
CA LEU A 896 -24.09 -17.24 -22.03
C LEU A 896 -24.37 -18.19 -20.85
N TYR A 897 -25.58 -18.77 -20.79
CA TYR A 897 -25.93 -19.80 -19.83
C TYR A 897 -25.07 -21.06 -19.97
N LEU A 898 -24.93 -21.62 -21.17
CA LEU A 898 -24.13 -22.85 -21.41
C LEU A 898 -22.66 -22.67 -21.03
N LYS A 899 -22.09 -21.48 -21.28
CA LYS A 899 -20.71 -21.15 -20.89
C LYS A 899 -20.51 -21.00 -19.38
N SER A 900 -21.57 -20.82 -18.59
CA SER A 900 -21.47 -20.66 -17.13
C SER A 900 -21.14 -21.96 -16.38
N HIS A 901 -21.15 -23.13 -17.05
CA HIS A 901 -20.89 -24.46 -16.47
C HIS A 901 -21.80 -24.84 -15.28
N LYS A 902 -22.90 -24.11 -15.06
CA LYS A 902 -23.90 -24.39 -14.03
C LYS A 902 -24.86 -25.48 -14.50
N THR A 903 -25.17 -26.45 -13.64
CA THR A 903 -26.12 -27.52 -13.95
C THR A 903 -27.52 -27.19 -13.42
N THR A 904 -28.43 -26.99 -14.40
CA THR A 904 -29.91 -26.94 -14.35
C THR A 904 -30.56 -25.76 -13.62
N PHE A 905 -30.76 -24.66 -14.36
CA PHE A 905 -31.74 -23.61 -14.02
C PHE A 905 -33.18 -24.11 -14.28
N ASP A 906 -34.12 -23.74 -13.43
CA ASP A 906 -35.55 -23.97 -13.67
C ASP A 906 -36.14 -22.98 -14.70
N GLY A 907 -37.43 -23.15 -15.03
CA GLY A 907 -38.11 -22.32 -16.02
C GLY A 907 -38.14 -20.83 -15.65
N SER A 908 -38.24 -20.48 -14.38
CA SER A 908 -38.25 -19.09 -13.91
C SER A 908 -36.86 -18.47 -13.88
N GLN A 909 -35.84 -19.25 -13.54
CA GLN A 909 -34.45 -18.80 -13.59
C GLN A 909 -33.99 -18.57 -15.04
N LEU A 910 -34.36 -19.44 -15.98
CA LEU A 910 -34.07 -19.23 -17.40
C LEU A 910 -34.84 -18.03 -17.98
N ALA A 911 -36.09 -17.83 -17.55
CA ALA A 911 -36.86 -16.63 -17.85
C ALA A 911 -36.14 -15.36 -17.37
N ALA A 912 -35.60 -15.37 -16.15
CA ALA A 912 -34.83 -14.27 -15.60
C ALA A 912 -33.55 -14.00 -16.42
N VAL A 913 -32.81 -15.04 -16.84
CA VAL A 913 -31.64 -14.87 -17.72
C VAL A 913 -32.04 -14.19 -19.04
N LYS A 914 -33.12 -14.64 -19.70
CA LYS A 914 -33.62 -14.05 -20.96
C LYS A 914 -33.99 -12.58 -20.77
N LEU A 915 -34.78 -12.26 -19.74
CA LEU A 915 -35.25 -10.90 -19.47
C LEU A 915 -34.12 -9.95 -19.07
N LEU A 916 -33.20 -10.37 -18.21
CA LEU A 916 -32.04 -9.57 -17.81
C LEU A 916 -31.06 -9.36 -18.97
N TYR A 917 -30.90 -10.36 -19.85
CA TYR A 917 -30.06 -10.23 -21.04
C TYR A 917 -30.62 -9.18 -22.02
N ALA A 918 -31.92 -9.21 -22.28
CA ALA A 918 -32.61 -8.22 -23.11
C ALA A 918 -32.58 -6.81 -22.49
N TRP A 919 -32.84 -6.72 -21.18
CA TRP A 919 -32.74 -5.45 -20.44
C TRP A 919 -31.33 -4.86 -20.52
N ARG A 920 -30.29 -5.69 -20.34
CA ARG A 920 -28.90 -5.26 -20.41
C ARG A 920 -28.55 -4.68 -21.78
N ASP A 921 -28.98 -5.31 -22.87
CA ASP A 921 -28.76 -4.80 -24.23
C ASP A 921 -29.46 -3.46 -24.46
N LYS A 922 -30.73 -3.35 -24.04
CA LYS A 922 -31.51 -2.10 -24.09
C LYS A 922 -30.76 -0.95 -23.40
N ILE A 923 -30.39 -1.14 -22.12
CA ILE A 923 -29.69 -0.11 -21.35
C ILE A 923 -28.30 0.19 -21.93
N ALA A 924 -27.58 -0.82 -22.41
CA ALA A 924 -26.28 -0.65 -23.04
C ALA A 924 -26.36 0.27 -24.29
N ARG A 925 -27.40 0.10 -25.11
CA ARG A 925 -27.66 0.95 -26.28
C ARG A 925 -28.07 2.37 -25.89
N GLU A 926 -29.00 2.50 -24.94
CA GLU A 926 -29.54 3.79 -24.47
C GLU A 926 -28.46 4.68 -23.85
N GLU A 927 -27.61 4.11 -23.00
CA GLU A 927 -26.55 4.82 -22.27
C GLU A 927 -25.22 4.89 -23.04
N ASP A 928 -25.13 4.26 -24.22
CA ASP A 928 -23.89 4.04 -24.97
C ASP A 928 -22.78 3.45 -24.10
N GLU A 929 -23.02 2.28 -23.52
CA GLU A 929 -22.09 1.55 -22.67
C GLU A 929 -21.95 0.11 -23.16
N SER A 930 -20.85 -0.57 -22.81
CA SER A 930 -20.77 -2.01 -23.10
C SER A 930 -21.72 -2.80 -22.22
N ALA A 931 -22.21 -3.94 -22.73
CA ALA A 931 -23.03 -4.86 -21.94
C ALA A 931 -22.34 -5.25 -20.62
N SER A 932 -21.02 -5.47 -20.64
CA SER A 932 -20.23 -5.80 -19.45
C SER A 932 -20.11 -4.67 -18.43
N TYR A 933 -20.19 -3.40 -18.85
CA TYR A 933 -20.24 -2.27 -17.94
C TYR A 933 -21.62 -2.13 -17.28
N VAL A 934 -22.69 -2.37 -18.04
CA VAL A 934 -24.07 -2.34 -17.51
C VAL A 934 -24.28 -3.43 -16.46
N LEU A 935 -24.05 -4.70 -16.82
CA LEU A 935 -24.19 -5.84 -15.92
C LEU A 935 -23.30 -7.00 -16.41
N PRO A 936 -22.19 -7.33 -15.71
CA PRO A 936 -21.29 -8.42 -16.11
C PRO A 936 -21.99 -9.78 -16.21
N ASP A 937 -21.58 -10.62 -17.16
CA ASP A 937 -22.19 -11.94 -17.42
C ASP A 937 -22.34 -12.80 -16.16
N LEU A 938 -21.29 -12.88 -15.33
CA LEU A 938 -21.30 -13.68 -14.10
C LEU A 938 -22.31 -13.14 -13.06
N MET A 939 -22.47 -11.82 -12.98
CA MET A 939 -23.41 -11.20 -12.06
C MET A 939 -24.86 -11.36 -12.53
N LEU A 940 -25.09 -11.23 -13.85
CA LEU A 940 -26.39 -11.51 -14.45
C LEU A 940 -26.85 -12.94 -14.12
N ILE A 941 -25.97 -13.92 -14.31
CA ILE A 941 -26.25 -15.33 -14.01
C ILE A 941 -26.48 -15.53 -12.52
N HIS A 942 -25.72 -14.86 -11.66
CA HIS A 942 -25.89 -14.99 -10.22
C HIS A 942 -27.21 -14.40 -9.71
N ILE A 943 -27.64 -13.25 -10.24
CA ILE A 943 -28.96 -12.66 -9.91
C ILE A 943 -30.08 -13.61 -10.34
N ALA A 944 -29.98 -14.18 -11.55
CA ALA A 944 -30.94 -15.15 -12.04
C ALA A 944 -30.91 -16.48 -11.26
N GLU A 945 -29.77 -16.89 -10.70
CA GLU A 945 -29.65 -18.07 -9.83
C GLU A 945 -30.37 -17.83 -8.49
N LEU A 946 -30.14 -16.67 -7.86
CA LEU A 946 -30.67 -16.35 -6.54
C LEU A 946 -32.16 -15.97 -6.54
N MET A 947 -32.67 -15.45 -7.66
CA MET A 947 -34.06 -14.98 -7.80
C MET A 947 -34.52 -14.08 -6.63
N PRO A 948 -33.85 -12.94 -6.38
CA PRO A 948 -34.16 -12.09 -5.25
C PRO A 948 -35.59 -11.53 -5.34
N LYS A 949 -36.32 -11.59 -4.22
CA LYS A 949 -37.74 -11.21 -4.13
C LYS A 949 -37.98 -9.73 -3.89
N ASP A 950 -36.93 -8.98 -3.56
CA ASP A 950 -36.97 -7.55 -3.29
C ASP A 950 -35.71 -6.84 -3.80
N ILE A 951 -35.76 -5.51 -3.81
CA ILE A 951 -34.67 -4.64 -4.29
C ILE A 951 -33.38 -4.85 -3.47
N GLN A 952 -33.46 -5.12 -2.17
CA GLN A 952 -32.28 -5.33 -1.33
C GLN A 952 -31.59 -6.65 -1.67
N GLY A 953 -32.35 -7.69 -2.03
CA GLY A 953 -31.83 -8.94 -2.53
C GLY A 953 -31.05 -8.78 -3.84
N ILE A 954 -31.48 -7.89 -4.74
CA ILE A 954 -30.74 -7.57 -5.98
C ILE A 954 -29.40 -6.91 -5.65
N ARG A 955 -29.38 -5.93 -4.73
CA ARG A 955 -28.14 -5.32 -4.25
C ARG A 955 -27.20 -6.34 -3.61
N ALA A 956 -27.72 -7.22 -2.76
CA ALA A 956 -26.95 -8.26 -2.08
C ALA A 956 -26.39 -9.32 -3.05
N SER A 957 -27.04 -9.53 -4.20
CA SER A 957 -26.58 -10.40 -5.28
C SER A 957 -25.38 -9.80 -6.06
N CYS A 958 -25.02 -8.55 -5.79
CA CYS A 958 -23.92 -7.85 -6.43
C CYS A 958 -22.78 -7.60 -5.42
N LYS A 959 -21.59 -8.16 -5.66
CA LYS A 959 -20.39 -7.88 -4.82
C LYS A 959 -20.03 -6.38 -4.78
N LEU A 960 -20.24 -5.69 -5.90
CA LEU A 960 -20.27 -4.25 -6.05
C LEU A 960 -21.39 -3.94 -7.04
N VAL A 961 -22.39 -3.14 -6.65
CA VAL A 961 -23.54 -2.86 -7.53
C VAL A 961 -23.10 -1.96 -8.70
N PRO A 962 -23.23 -2.38 -9.97
CA PRO A 962 -22.97 -1.51 -11.11
C PRO A 962 -23.89 -0.28 -11.09
N GLU A 963 -23.37 0.88 -11.50
CA GLU A 963 -24.13 2.15 -11.43
C GLU A 963 -25.47 2.08 -12.17
N LEU A 964 -25.48 1.47 -13.36
CA LEU A 964 -26.68 1.31 -14.17
C LEU A 964 -27.64 0.24 -13.64
N VAL A 965 -27.15 -0.70 -12.84
CA VAL A 965 -28.02 -1.62 -12.08
C VAL A 965 -28.68 -0.86 -10.94
N GLU A 966 -27.90 -0.08 -10.17
CA GLU A 966 -28.41 0.72 -9.04
C GLU A 966 -29.49 1.72 -9.48
N LYS A 967 -29.29 2.40 -10.62
CA LYS A 967 -30.27 3.34 -11.19
C LYS A 967 -31.58 2.67 -11.65
N ASN A 968 -31.54 1.38 -11.98
CA ASN A 968 -32.66 0.66 -12.61
C ASN A 968 -33.19 -0.50 -11.74
N LEU A 969 -32.93 -0.49 -10.44
CA LEU A 969 -33.33 -1.57 -9.52
C LEU A 969 -34.83 -1.89 -9.56
N GLU A 970 -35.69 -0.89 -9.72
CA GLU A 970 -37.14 -1.07 -9.82
C GLU A 970 -37.57 -1.76 -11.12
N GLU A 971 -36.88 -1.50 -12.24
CA GLU A 971 -37.13 -2.21 -13.51
C GLU A 971 -36.66 -3.65 -13.41
N ILE A 972 -35.44 -3.88 -12.88
CA ILE A 972 -34.87 -5.22 -12.68
C ILE A 972 -35.76 -6.06 -11.75
N HIS A 973 -36.25 -5.48 -10.65
CA HIS A 973 -37.14 -6.17 -9.72
C HIS A 973 -38.44 -6.60 -10.39
N ARG A 974 -39.05 -5.73 -11.22
CA ARG A 974 -40.25 -6.10 -12.00
C ARG A 974 -39.97 -7.23 -12.99
N LEU A 975 -38.81 -7.23 -13.66
CA LEU A 975 -38.42 -8.32 -14.57
C LEU A 975 -38.27 -9.67 -13.83
N LEU A 976 -37.73 -9.64 -12.61
CA LEU A 976 -37.62 -10.85 -11.79
C LEU A 976 -38.99 -11.36 -11.31
N ILE A 977 -39.91 -10.47 -10.91
CA ILE A 977 -41.29 -10.86 -10.61
C ILE A 977 -41.96 -11.48 -11.84
N GLN A 978 -41.81 -10.86 -13.01
CA GLN A 978 -42.34 -11.39 -14.26
C GLN A 978 -41.77 -12.79 -14.58
N ALA A 979 -40.48 -13.02 -14.33
CA ALA A 979 -39.84 -14.33 -14.52
C ALA A 979 -40.40 -15.41 -13.57
N ILE A 980 -40.81 -15.02 -12.35
CA ILE A 980 -41.46 -15.91 -11.38
C ILE A 980 -42.89 -16.24 -11.82
N GLU A 981 -43.64 -15.24 -12.28
CA GLU A 981 -45.05 -15.41 -12.69
C GLU A 981 -45.21 -16.12 -14.03
N LYS A 982 -44.23 -15.98 -14.94
CA LYS A 982 -44.23 -16.59 -16.27
C LYS A 982 -42.91 -17.33 -16.52
N PRO A 983 -42.83 -18.63 -16.19
CA PRO A 983 -41.67 -19.46 -16.50
C PRO A 983 -41.40 -19.51 -18.02
N LEU A 984 -40.17 -19.84 -18.42
CA LEU A 984 -39.71 -19.77 -19.82
C LEU A 984 -40.64 -20.46 -20.83
N SER A 985 -41.29 -21.57 -20.47
CA SER A 985 -42.26 -22.27 -21.31
C SER A 985 -43.43 -21.38 -21.72
N GLU A 986 -43.93 -20.53 -20.81
CA GLU A 986 -45.06 -19.63 -21.04
C GLU A 986 -44.62 -18.28 -21.64
N LEU A 987 -43.35 -17.90 -21.48
CA LEU A 987 -42.77 -16.73 -22.16
C LEU A 987 -42.51 -16.97 -23.64
N ASN A 988 -42.36 -18.23 -24.07
CA ASN A 988 -42.14 -18.62 -25.45
C ASN A 988 -43.44 -19.03 -26.18
N ASP A 989 -44.60 -19.06 -25.52
CA ASP A 989 -45.90 -19.40 -26.13
C ASP A 989 -46.42 -18.35 -27.15
N GLY A 990 -45.58 -17.39 -27.53
CA GLY A 990 -45.75 -16.53 -28.71
C GLY A 990 -45.02 -17.00 -29.97
N GLU A 991 -44.12 -17.98 -29.89
CA GLU A 991 -43.37 -18.53 -31.03
C GLU A 991 -43.26 -20.06 -30.92
N SER A 992 -44.30 -20.74 -31.41
CA SER A 992 -44.29 -22.19 -31.62
C SER A 992 -43.43 -22.57 -32.83
N ASN A 993 -42.65 -23.65 -32.64
CA ASN A 993 -42.02 -24.54 -33.64
C ASN A 993 -40.60 -24.23 -34.09
N LEU A 994 -39.60 -24.71 -33.34
CA LEU A 994 -38.32 -25.18 -33.89
C LEU A 994 -37.52 -25.97 -32.83
N ASP A 995 -38.07 -27.08 -32.32
CA ASP A 995 -37.37 -27.93 -31.36
C ASP A 995 -37.46 -29.43 -31.68
N GLU A 996 -37.24 -29.78 -32.97
CA GLU A 996 -37.09 -31.17 -33.41
C GLU A 996 -35.73 -31.50 -34.07
N SER A 997 -34.80 -30.55 -34.23
CA SER A 997 -33.53 -30.83 -34.93
C SER A 997 -32.28 -31.00 -34.05
N LEU A 998 -32.37 -30.83 -32.73
CA LEU A 998 -31.18 -30.84 -31.85
C LEU A 998 -30.92 -32.14 -31.09
N GLN A 999 -31.82 -33.14 -31.18
CA GLN A 999 -31.56 -34.47 -30.62
C GLN A 999 -30.71 -35.40 -31.51
N ASN A 1000 -30.40 -35.02 -32.76
CA ASN A 1000 -29.75 -35.92 -33.72
C ASN A 1000 -28.31 -35.57 -34.16
N LYS A 1001 -27.55 -34.81 -33.36
CA LYS A 1001 -26.10 -34.63 -33.59
C LYS A 1001 -25.26 -34.89 -32.35
N ARG A 1002 -25.44 -36.08 -31.76
CA ARG A 1002 -24.43 -36.77 -30.92
C ARG A 1002 -23.74 -37.86 -31.74
N SER A 1003 -23.17 -37.49 -32.88
CA SER A 1003 -22.18 -38.28 -33.63
C SER A 1003 -21.82 -37.54 -34.90
N ILE A 1004 -20.65 -36.89 -34.92
CA ILE A 1004 -19.70 -36.78 -36.05
C ILE A 1004 -18.53 -35.94 -35.54
N SER A 1005 -17.34 -36.50 -35.65
CA SER A 1005 -16.05 -35.92 -35.33
C SER A 1005 -15.60 -34.88 -36.37
N SER A 1006 -14.72 -33.98 -35.92
CA SER A 1006 -13.60 -33.38 -36.66
C SER A 1006 -13.89 -32.64 -37.97
N SER A 1007 -14.01 -31.32 -37.90
CA SER A 1007 -13.23 -30.32 -38.67
C SER A 1007 -13.88 -28.93 -38.53
N ASP A 1008 -13.05 -27.90 -38.50
CA ASP A 1008 -13.38 -26.48 -38.61
C ASP A 1008 -14.08 -25.81 -37.41
N THR A 1009 -13.25 -25.26 -36.51
CA THR A 1009 -13.29 -23.86 -36.01
C THR A 1009 -12.28 -23.70 -34.86
N ASN A 1010 -11.00 -23.56 -35.21
CA ASN A 1010 -9.99 -23.10 -34.25
C ASN A 1010 -10.14 -21.59 -34.05
N ILE A 1011 -10.77 -21.20 -32.95
CA ILE A 1011 -10.53 -19.92 -32.29
C ILE A 1011 -9.45 -20.19 -31.24
N PRO A 1012 -8.21 -19.71 -31.39
CA PRO A 1012 -7.27 -19.74 -30.27
C PRO A 1012 -7.56 -18.55 -29.35
N ILE A 1013 -8.20 -18.85 -28.22
CA ILE A 1013 -8.07 -18.04 -27.00
C ILE A 1013 -6.75 -18.49 -26.37
N ASP A 1014 -5.71 -17.66 -26.49
CA ASP A 1014 -4.43 -17.91 -25.83
C ASP A 1014 -4.55 -17.58 -24.33
N LEU A 1015 -4.89 -18.59 -23.55
CA LEU A 1015 -4.77 -18.62 -22.09
C LEU A 1015 -3.47 -19.37 -21.74
N SER A 1016 -2.30 -18.74 -21.94
CA SER A 1016 -1.02 -19.32 -21.52
C SER A 1016 -0.03 -18.29 -20.95
N LEU A 1017 -0.39 -17.63 -19.84
CA LEU A 1017 0.60 -17.00 -18.95
C LEU A 1017 0.17 -17.17 -17.48
N ASN A 1018 0.47 -18.34 -16.92
CA ASN A 1018 0.87 -18.55 -15.52
C ASN A 1018 1.03 -20.05 -15.26
N ASN A 1019 2.27 -20.55 -15.36
CA ASN A 1019 2.77 -21.67 -14.55
C ASN A 1019 4.27 -21.88 -14.85
N ASP A 1020 5.12 -21.06 -14.25
CA ASP A 1020 6.53 -21.40 -14.03
C ASP A 1020 6.80 -21.52 -12.53
N SER A 1021 6.47 -22.69 -11.98
CA SER A 1021 7.10 -23.18 -10.76
C SER A 1021 7.15 -24.71 -10.80
N LYS A 1022 8.29 -25.26 -11.24
CA LYS A 1022 8.93 -26.52 -10.75
C LYS A 1022 9.89 -27.07 -11.81
N ARG A 1023 11.17 -26.70 -11.71
CA ARG A 1023 12.26 -27.54 -12.19
C ARG A 1023 13.53 -27.31 -11.37
N ALA A 1024 13.63 -28.06 -10.27
CA ALA A 1024 14.92 -28.36 -9.64
C ALA A 1024 14.84 -29.74 -8.98
N LYS A 1025 15.88 -30.55 -9.22
CA LYS A 1025 16.15 -31.94 -8.77
C LYS A 1025 15.61 -33.06 -9.66
N LEU A 1026 16.51 -33.59 -10.49
CA LEU A 1026 16.93 -35.00 -10.44
C LEU A 1026 18.05 -35.24 -11.47
N VAL A 1027 19.30 -35.12 -11.04
CA VAL A 1027 20.44 -35.93 -11.53
C VAL A 1027 21.34 -36.17 -10.33
N SER A 1028 21.35 -37.40 -9.81
CA SER A 1028 22.56 -38.14 -9.43
C SER A 1028 22.19 -39.48 -8.74
N GLU A 1029 22.11 -40.55 -9.54
CA GLU A 1029 23.14 -41.59 -9.38
C GLU A 1029 24.38 -41.01 -10.08
N LYS A 1030 25.54 -40.77 -9.46
CA LYS A 1030 26.14 -41.25 -8.21
C LYS A 1030 26.46 -40.13 -7.24
#